data_AF-A0A5F1B6S8-F1
#
_entry.id   AF-A0A5F1B6S8-F1
#
_cell.length_a   1.000
_cell.length_b   1.000
_cell.length_c   1.000
_cell.angle_alpha   90.00
_cell.angle_beta   90.00
_cell.angle_gamma   90.00
#
_symmetry.space_group_name_H-M   'P 1'
#
loop_
_entity.id
_entity.type
_entity.pdbx_description
1 polymer ?
#
loop_
_entity_poly.entity_id
_entity_poly.type
_entity_poly.pdbx_seq_one_letter_code
_entity_poly.pdbx_strand_id
1 'polypeptide(L)'
;MLDRKRTDIRWSRARPDNPSGGKLFCFSQGNDEPAPSYGSYLCENAIGLSNNKIEGYTLIDLGEGKDYARGFKDSQNIFVVNDGSKEYYGGNKNDIFILQGDLIGGSLYGEDGIDTLDLTGFAHGVVTVDVYLNANIGITVYKHHGYHSFKINSVERVFGRKVEGDHIFSACETKFVDGNGGAEDQLDYVQIENNDCVYDIQVIIKPYTEIDNMALKGNFSYILPSQNGSASVKLLTNLESNHRFTFGYVLADVQSIDVEDQNSIRFNFFSKVINSNFSISISYNIMNNIIYQLKDSAEIKVGKERNLYAIQSTNKTIDEIIESYPAIANKLNMTIAVQSVNEYILVGHEKCEVLQNNPIHNSHLIKNGGENIYVITIASGKQRYDHSIFSIPEVNIYNLDKGSSIDTLDLRKVIKIIQQDDLRVHIGLPRIYQDGNDLLVKLEAEFGQSFPAEVLMVRLKDGLNWYEKLHIISNNIPMKISSELELKPLPLIFEKDKEIIVVTGQDVEEGTELIISRKGENYRFVRSNDNDLMITNAFDSTITRDDFCSITLSEFYKTPKMKTLSIKFADKGIVLRDHEKEINAARNVDSVKREYKDQVYNDVFSKYKQQNVAIRHRRHKEYSDLDKRFSENIRNSSTKASSWINDLFGWVKNSIGRFRAALPEILANYSNTAGTSQFSSEVCISNNVGLGFLLLQSFLDRKYPLPKFCSATHEEVLADTLDIMEEFKKTLKKTAKQSGVSVKGFDFFKVYSDIAGHVRNERYSKIPSTLYSAVKEAYPKNEKFLSTFKSSIGKMLDRQKMVNNHNQEQGIANVDPSFLLNRIVVESVNNGGLKGVNCAGQVA
;
A
#
# COMPACT_ATOMS: atom_id res chain seq x y z
N MET A 1 46.17 17.48 55.38
CA MET A 1 46.66 18.86 55.51
C MET A 1 47.61 19.18 54.36
N LEU A 2 47.07 19.72 53.27
CA LEU A 2 47.81 20.41 52.20
C LEU A 2 47.08 21.74 51.91
N ASP A 3 46.72 22.45 52.98
CA ASP A 3 45.86 23.66 52.95
C ASP A 3 46.63 24.97 52.72
N ARG A 4 47.77 24.94 52.00
CA ARG A 4 48.52 26.16 51.66
C ARG A 4 49.12 26.10 50.26
N LYS A 5 48.86 27.14 49.46
CA LYS A 5 49.64 27.47 48.25
C LYS A 5 51.13 27.52 48.64
N ARG A 6 51.92 26.57 48.14
CA ARG A 6 53.38 26.62 48.21
C ARG A 6 53.88 27.61 47.16
N THR A 7 54.35 28.77 47.62
CA THR A 7 54.99 29.81 46.78
C THR A 7 56.50 29.59 46.62
N ASP A 8 57.03 28.48 47.15
CA ASP A 8 58.45 28.14 47.19
C ASP A 8 58.89 27.12 46.11
N ILE A 9 58.00 26.77 45.18
CA ILE A 9 58.36 25.96 44.01
C ILE A 9 59.13 26.86 43.03
N ARG A 10 60.47 26.72 43.03
CA ARG A 10 61.33 27.31 42.01
C ARG A 10 61.41 26.39 40.81
N TRP A 11 61.03 26.91 39.65
CA TRP A 11 61.21 26.23 38.38
C TRP A 11 62.70 25.90 38.15
N SER A 12 62.98 24.64 37.82
CA SER A 12 64.24 24.26 37.19
C SER A 12 64.36 25.02 35.87
N ARG A 13 65.48 25.73 35.66
CA ARG A 13 65.79 26.51 34.44
C ARG A 13 66.10 25.63 33.22
N ALA A 14 65.65 24.38 33.20
CA ALA A 14 65.78 23.54 32.02
C ALA A 14 64.91 24.15 30.92
N ARG A 15 65.55 24.82 29.95
CA ARG A 15 65.00 25.05 28.62
C ARG A 15 65.42 23.84 27.80
N PRO A 16 64.64 22.74 27.78
CA PRO A 16 64.96 21.62 26.91
C PRO A 16 65.11 22.13 25.49
N ASP A 17 66.06 21.54 24.75
CA ASP A 17 66.22 21.85 23.34
C ASP A 17 64.93 21.53 22.58
N ASN A 18 64.70 22.27 21.51
CA ASN A 18 63.61 21.97 20.60
C ASN A 18 63.73 20.52 20.09
N PRO A 19 62.68 19.68 20.18
CA PRO A 19 62.72 18.34 19.65
C PRO A 19 62.82 18.37 18.12
N SER A 20 63.38 17.30 17.52
CA SER A 20 63.55 17.21 16.07
C SER A 20 62.20 17.28 15.34
N GLY A 21 61.89 18.45 14.76
CA GLY A 21 60.65 18.70 14.02
C GLY A 21 59.66 19.64 14.70
N GLY A 22 59.94 20.15 15.91
CA GLY A 22 59.07 21.09 16.60
C GLY A 22 59.83 22.26 17.25
N LYS A 23 59.09 23.26 17.72
CA LYS A 23 59.58 24.37 18.54
C LYS A 23 58.80 24.40 19.84
N LEU A 24 59.53 24.35 20.95
CA LEU A 24 58.97 24.62 22.26
C LEU A 24 58.68 26.12 22.38
N PHE A 25 57.60 26.46 23.08
CA PHE A 25 57.17 27.82 23.35
C PHE A 25 56.54 27.91 24.76
N CYS A 26 56.12 29.11 25.18
CA CYS A 26 55.67 29.37 26.56
C CYS A 26 56.77 29.18 27.63
N PHE A 27 58.01 29.54 27.32
CA PHE A 27 59.05 29.67 28.34
C PHE A 27 58.87 30.95 29.15
N SER A 28 59.24 30.93 30.45
CA SER A 28 59.29 32.15 31.24
C SER A 28 60.26 33.17 30.63
N GLN A 29 59.74 34.37 30.37
CA GLN A 29 60.53 35.52 29.92
C GLN A 29 60.98 36.34 31.15
N GLY A 30 61.91 35.80 31.95
CA GLY A 30 62.53 36.54 33.06
C GLY A 30 61.94 36.32 34.46
N ASN A 31 62.47 37.07 35.42
CA ASN A 31 62.23 36.92 36.86
C ASN A 31 61.04 37.78 37.35
N ASP A 32 59.81 37.37 37.07
CA ASP A 32 58.56 37.98 37.54
C ASP A 32 57.99 39.11 36.65
N GLU A 33 56.92 38.80 35.91
CA GLU A 33 55.98 39.77 35.36
C GLU A 33 54.53 39.29 35.58
N PRO A 34 53.58 40.19 35.92
CA PRO A 34 52.16 39.84 36.04
C PRO A 34 51.48 39.72 34.67
N ALA A 35 50.53 38.79 34.56
CA ALA A 35 49.79 38.48 33.34
C ALA A 35 48.93 39.66 32.83
N PRO A 36 48.80 39.89 31.51
CA PRO A 36 47.90 40.91 30.94
C PRO A 36 46.42 40.59 31.18
N SER A 37 45.61 41.61 31.43
CA SER A 37 44.18 41.47 31.79
C SER A 37 43.24 41.09 30.63
N TYR A 38 43.73 40.98 29.40
CA TYR A 38 42.90 40.80 28.19
C TYR A 38 43.16 39.48 27.44
N GLY A 39 43.80 38.51 28.08
CA GLY A 39 43.88 37.14 27.58
C GLY A 39 44.87 36.96 26.41
N SER A 40 46.09 36.55 26.73
CA SER A 40 46.93 35.73 25.86
C SER A 40 48.00 35.05 26.73
N TYR A 41 47.84 33.73 26.90
CA TYR A 41 48.82 32.78 27.45
C TYR A 41 49.47 33.09 28.82
N LEU A 42 49.00 32.40 29.87
CA LEU A 42 49.77 32.12 31.08
C LEU A 42 49.86 30.61 31.29
N CYS A 43 50.98 29.99 30.93
CA CYS A 43 51.27 28.60 31.28
C CYS A 43 51.94 28.57 32.65
N GLU A 44 51.19 28.79 33.73
CA GLU A 44 51.67 28.44 35.06
C GLU A 44 51.81 26.90 35.12
N ASN A 45 53.04 26.40 34.99
CA ASN A 45 53.45 25.00 35.11
C ASN A 45 53.35 24.12 33.85
N ALA A 46 53.21 24.71 32.65
CA ALA A 46 53.17 23.98 31.38
C ALA A 46 54.18 24.51 30.33
N ILE A 47 54.62 23.65 29.41
CA ILE A 47 55.49 23.98 28.27
C ILE A 47 54.72 23.67 26.98
N GLY A 48 54.61 24.64 26.07
CA GLY A 48 53.98 24.42 24.76
C GLY A 48 54.94 23.79 23.76
N LEU A 49 54.46 22.88 22.90
CA LEU A 49 55.21 22.32 21.78
C LEU A 49 54.45 22.57 20.48
N SER A 50 55.06 23.30 19.54
CA SER A 50 54.54 23.50 18.19
C SER A 50 55.28 22.57 17.23
N ASN A 51 54.56 21.84 16.38
CA ASN A 51 55.15 20.94 15.38
C ASN A 51 54.47 21.21 14.03
N ASN A 52 55.25 21.53 13.00
CA ASN A 52 54.72 21.87 11.67
C ASN A 52 54.16 20.64 10.90
N LYS A 53 54.12 19.45 11.50
CA LYS A 53 53.67 18.21 10.85
C LYS A 53 52.18 17.89 11.01
N ILE A 54 51.47 18.52 11.94
CA ILE A 54 50.03 18.27 12.16
C ILE A 54 49.31 19.60 11.92
N GLU A 55 48.84 19.83 10.70
CA GLU A 55 48.06 21.02 10.39
C GLU A 55 46.67 20.92 11.04
N GLY A 56 46.26 21.97 11.77
CA GLY A 56 44.85 22.25 12.08
C GLY A 56 44.36 22.07 13.52
N TYR A 57 45.11 21.41 14.41
CA TYR A 57 44.69 21.16 15.80
C TYR A 57 45.71 21.67 16.83
N THR A 58 45.21 22.18 17.96
CA THR A 58 46.00 22.52 19.16
C THR A 58 45.72 21.52 20.27
N LEU A 59 46.75 20.78 20.70
CA LEU A 59 46.65 19.83 21.82
C LEU A 59 46.86 20.55 23.16
N ILE A 60 45.98 20.28 24.12
CA ILE A 60 46.03 20.75 25.50
C ILE A 60 45.98 19.53 26.42
N ASP A 61 47.13 19.18 26.99
CA ASP A 61 47.29 18.08 27.94
C ASP A 61 48.08 18.58 29.15
N LEU A 62 47.40 18.71 30.29
CA LEU A 62 47.95 19.26 31.53
C LEU A 62 48.20 18.18 32.58
N GLY A 63 48.01 16.89 32.25
CA GLY A 63 48.17 15.80 33.21
C GLY A 63 47.14 15.81 34.33
N GLU A 64 47.46 15.19 35.47
CA GLU A 64 46.61 15.10 36.66
C GLU A 64 46.74 16.35 37.55
N GLY A 65 45.66 16.70 38.27
CA GLY A 65 45.67 17.80 39.24
C GLY A 65 44.54 18.80 39.09
N LYS A 66 44.78 20.03 39.56
CA LYS A 66 43.83 21.14 39.48
C LYS A 66 44.25 22.08 38.36
N ASP A 67 43.48 22.08 37.27
CA ASP A 67 43.87 22.74 36.02
C ASP A 67 42.80 23.68 35.50
N TYR A 68 43.26 24.75 34.87
CA TYR A 68 42.43 25.71 34.15
C TYR A 68 43.03 25.91 32.75
N ALA A 69 42.20 25.76 31.72
CA ALA A 69 42.64 25.95 30.33
C ALA A 69 41.54 26.59 29.49
N ARG A 70 41.95 27.43 28.53
CA ARG A 70 41.06 27.98 27.51
C ARG A 70 41.66 27.74 26.13
N GLY A 71 40.85 27.18 25.24
CA GLY A 71 41.18 26.85 23.87
C GLY A 71 41.42 28.08 23.01
N PHE A 72 42.08 27.86 21.88
CA PHE A 72 42.31 28.88 20.87
C PHE A 72 41.05 29.10 20.08
N LYS A 73 40.63 30.36 19.95
CA LYS A 73 39.45 30.73 19.17
C LYS A 73 39.59 30.37 17.68
N ASP A 74 40.79 30.50 17.15
CA ASP A 74 41.05 30.36 15.70
C ASP A 74 41.54 28.95 15.29
N SER A 75 41.65 28.00 16.22
CA SER A 75 42.11 26.63 15.99
C SER A 75 41.11 25.63 16.57
N GLN A 76 41.03 24.43 15.99
CA GLN A 76 40.42 23.29 16.69
C GLN A 76 41.31 22.89 17.86
N ASN A 77 40.73 22.57 19.00
CA ASN A 77 41.44 22.23 20.23
C ASN A 77 41.13 20.78 20.62
N ILE A 78 42.15 20.06 21.09
CA ILE A 78 42.01 18.72 21.66
C ILE A 78 42.45 18.81 23.11
N PHE A 79 41.53 18.60 24.04
CA PHE A 79 41.79 18.53 25.47
C PHE A 79 41.94 17.08 25.88
N VAL A 80 43.07 16.72 26.48
CA VAL A 80 43.24 15.45 27.18
C VAL A 80 42.93 15.70 28.66
N VAL A 81 41.90 15.02 29.16
CA VAL A 81 41.33 15.28 30.48
C VAL A 81 41.63 14.10 31.41
N ASN A 82 42.67 14.25 32.23
CA ASN A 82 43.08 13.28 33.26
C ASN A 82 42.44 13.59 34.62
N ASP A 83 42.81 12.83 35.66
CA ASP A 83 42.26 12.96 37.02
C ASP A 83 42.44 14.35 37.66
N GLY A 84 41.49 14.70 38.52
CA GLY A 84 41.51 15.90 39.35
C GLY A 84 40.43 16.92 38.98
N SER A 85 40.64 18.18 39.38
CA SER A 85 39.65 19.26 39.23
C SER A 85 39.98 20.08 37.98
N LYS A 86 39.21 19.90 36.91
CA LYS A 86 39.44 20.53 35.60
C LYS A 86 38.43 21.64 35.32
N GLU A 87 38.90 22.78 34.84
CA GLU A 87 38.07 23.89 34.39
C GLU A 87 38.51 24.31 32.99
N TYR A 88 37.91 23.67 31.98
CA TYR A 88 38.32 23.83 30.57
C TYR A 88 37.23 24.51 29.75
N TYR A 89 37.67 25.43 28.90
CA TYR A 89 36.84 26.16 27.95
C TYR A 89 37.39 25.95 26.55
N GLY A 90 36.55 25.62 25.59
CA GLY A 90 36.89 25.53 24.18
C GLY A 90 37.18 26.89 23.55
N GLY A 91 37.27 26.86 22.22
CA GLY A 91 37.47 27.97 21.32
C GLY A 91 36.20 28.26 20.51
N ASN A 92 36.40 28.63 19.24
CA ASN A 92 35.29 28.93 18.31
C ASN A 92 35.24 27.94 17.13
N LYS A 93 35.87 26.78 17.30
CA LYS A 93 36.00 25.71 16.31
C LYS A 93 35.60 24.41 16.98
N ASN A 94 35.41 23.36 16.17
CA ASN A 94 35.05 22.04 16.68
C ASN A 94 36.17 21.46 17.55
N ASP A 95 35.95 21.49 18.86
CA ASP A 95 36.89 21.02 19.86
C ASP A 95 36.55 19.59 20.30
N ILE A 96 37.55 18.93 20.89
CA ILE A 96 37.46 17.54 21.32
C ILE A 96 37.96 17.45 22.76
N PHE A 97 37.14 16.91 23.65
CA PHE A 97 37.49 16.59 25.03
C PHE A 97 37.61 15.08 25.17
N ILE A 98 38.84 14.58 25.25
CA ILE A 98 39.14 13.16 25.44
C ILE A 98 39.33 12.89 26.93
N LEU A 99 38.40 12.16 27.52
CA LEU A 99 38.44 11.83 28.94
C LEU A 99 39.19 10.51 29.12
N GLN A 100 40.25 10.56 29.94
CA GLN A 100 41.13 9.42 30.20
C GLN A 100 41.32 9.14 31.70
N GLY A 101 40.88 10.05 32.56
CA GLY A 101 40.89 9.86 34.00
C GLY A 101 39.76 8.96 34.51
N ASP A 102 39.94 8.41 35.71
CA ASP A 102 38.91 7.68 36.45
C ASP A 102 38.13 8.59 37.40
N LEU A 103 38.73 9.71 37.84
CA LEU A 103 38.21 10.63 38.86
C LEU A 103 38.37 12.09 38.40
N ILE A 104 37.49 12.50 37.50
CA ILE A 104 37.42 13.86 36.97
C ILE A 104 36.31 14.65 37.68
N GLY A 105 36.64 15.83 38.17
CA GLY A 105 35.72 16.82 38.73
C GLY A 105 35.86 18.19 38.03
N GLY A 106 34.89 19.08 38.25
CA GLY A 106 34.91 20.45 37.71
C GLY A 106 33.95 20.65 36.54
N SER A 107 34.39 21.37 35.50
CA SER A 107 33.56 21.79 34.37
C SER A 107 34.32 21.82 33.05
N LEU A 108 33.68 21.31 31.99
CA LEU A 108 34.10 21.43 30.60
C LEU A 108 33.05 22.24 29.83
N TYR A 109 33.49 23.21 29.04
CA TYR A 109 32.64 24.05 28.19
C TYR A 109 33.17 24.01 26.77
N GLY A 110 32.39 23.53 25.79
CA GLY A 110 32.79 23.55 24.37
C GLY A 110 32.88 24.95 23.77
N GLU A 111 32.10 25.91 24.31
CA GLU A 111 31.95 27.28 23.81
C GLU A 111 31.20 27.32 22.45
N ASP A 112 31.83 27.77 21.36
CA ASP A 112 31.21 27.80 20.03
C ASP A 112 31.81 26.71 19.15
N GLY A 113 30.98 25.97 18.39
CA GLY A 113 31.48 24.92 17.50
C GLY A 113 30.51 23.77 17.38
N ILE A 114 31.00 22.64 16.87
CA ILE A 114 30.37 21.33 17.04
C ILE A 114 31.37 20.49 17.82
N ASP A 115 31.23 20.49 19.14
CA ASP A 115 32.20 19.98 20.08
C ASP A 115 31.93 18.53 20.44
N THR A 116 33.01 17.82 20.75
CA THR A 116 33.01 16.37 20.93
C THR A 116 33.46 16.01 22.33
N LEU A 117 32.67 15.16 23.01
CA LEU A 117 33.06 14.46 24.21
C LEU A 117 33.40 13.01 23.86
N ASP A 118 34.63 12.61 24.15
CA ASP A 118 35.13 11.26 23.92
C ASP A 118 35.41 10.58 25.26
N LEU A 119 34.59 9.58 25.58
CA LEU A 119 34.65 8.79 26.81
C LEU A 119 35.46 7.51 26.64
N THR A 120 36.07 7.24 25.48
CA THR A 120 36.66 5.92 25.19
C THR A 120 37.71 5.44 26.18
N GLY A 121 38.40 6.35 26.86
CA GLY A 121 39.39 6.06 27.91
C GLY A 121 38.93 6.36 29.34
N PHE A 122 37.65 6.70 29.54
CA PHE A 122 37.15 7.26 30.79
C PHE A 122 36.65 6.19 31.77
N ALA A 123 36.96 6.34 33.05
CA ALA A 123 36.33 5.61 34.17
C ALA A 123 36.17 4.10 33.93
N HIS A 124 37.24 3.44 33.48
CA HIS A 124 37.20 2.02 33.12
C HIS A 124 36.81 1.14 34.33
N GLY A 125 35.98 0.13 34.07
CA GLY A 125 35.50 -0.79 35.10
C GLY A 125 34.35 -0.23 35.96
N VAL A 126 33.85 0.98 35.67
CA VAL A 126 32.57 1.45 36.18
C VAL A 126 31.43 0.85 35.36
N VAL A 127 30.39 0.35 36.05
CA VAL A 127 29.25 -0.35 35.42
C VAL A 127 28.53 0.55 34.42
N THR A 128 28.20 1.79 34.79
CA THR A 128 27.55 2.76 33.89
C THR A 128 28.06 4.18 34.10
N VAL A 129 28.11 4.93 33.00
CA VAL A 129 28.32 6.38 33.00
C VAL A 129 27.07 7.02 32.38
N ASP A 130 26.42 7.90 33.15
CA ASP A 130 25.27 8.67 32.70
C ASP A 130 25.75 10.04 32.19
N VAL A 131 25.41 10.38 30.95
CA VAL A 131 25.78 11.62 30.24
C VAL A 131 24.52 12.39 29.93
N TYR A 132 24.26 13.45 30.67
CA TYR A 132 23.13 14.34 30.44
C TYR A 132 23.58 15.55 29.65
N LEU A 133 23.30 15.56 28.34
CA LEU A 133 23.46 16.73 27.50
C LEU A 133 22.26 17.65 27.77
N ASN A 134 22.50 18.85 28.30
CA ASN A 134 21.47 19.86 28.54
C ASN A 134 21.93 21.19 27.95
N ALA A 135 21.01 21.95 27.36
CA ALA A 135 21.31 23.26 26.76
C ALA A 135 21.87 24.28 27.77
N ASN A 136 21.58 24.12 29.07
CA ASN A 136 22.01 25.04 30.13
C ASN A 136 23.17 24.48 30.96
N ILE A 137 22.97 23.33 31.60
CA ILE A 137 23.98 22.67 32.44
C ILE A 137 23.91 21.17 32.21
N GLY A 138 24.77 20.64 31.35
CA GLY A 138 24.95 19.20 31.21
C GLY A 138 25.85 18.64 32.32
N ILE A 139 25.73 17.35 32.57
CA ILE A 139 26.44 16.68 33.65
C ILE A 139 26.75 15.22 33.27
N THR A 140 27.95 14.78 33.62
CA THR A 140 28.31 13.37 33.60
C THR A 140 28.29 12.83 35.03
N VAL A 141 27.65 11.69 35.25
CA VAL A 141 27.46 11.07 36.58
C VAL A 141 27.87 9.59 36.51
N TYR A 142 28.61 9.12 37.50
CA TYR A 142 29.05 7.73 37.56
C TYR A 142 29.39 7.30 38.99
N LYS A 143 29.44 5.99 39.23
CA LYS A 143 29.70 5.42 40.56
C LYS A 143 31.03 4.70 40.64
N HIS A 144 32.01 5.32 41.28
CA HIS A 144 33.36 4.77 41.49
C HIS A 144 33.75 4.94 42.98
N HIS A 145 33.52 3.92 43.80
CA HIS A 145 33.66 4.00 45.27
C HIS A 145 32.86 5.16 45.94
N GLY A 146 31.83 5.65 45.26
CA GLY A 146 31.04 6.84 45.62
C GLY A 146 30.38 7.43 44.36
N TYR A 147 29.46 8.38 44.50
CA TYR A 147 28.91 9.11 43.35
C TYR A 147 29.83 10.27 42.97
N HIS A 148 30.23 10.32 41.71
CA HIS A 148 31.03 11.39 41.14
C HIS A 148 30.27 12.07 40.02
N SER A 149 30.53 13.36 39.84
CA SER A 149 29.96 14.12 38.72
C SER A 149 30.80 15.33 38.36
N PHE A 150 30.77 15.71 37.09
CA PHE A 150 31.36 16.95 36.58
C PHE A 150 30.46 17.54 35.49
N LYS A 151 30.57 18.85 35.28
CA LYS A 151 29.71 19.58 34.35
C LYS A 151 30.27 19.51 32.94
N ILE A 152 29.37 19.32 31.97
CA ILE A 152 29.67 19.37 30.54
C ILE A 152 28.66 20.29 29.86
N ASN A 153 29.12 21.28 29.10
CA ASN A 153 28.25 22.24 28.43
C ASN A 153 28.72 22.47 26.99
N SER A 154 27.77 22.80 26.10
CA SER A 154 28.03 22.99 24.67
C SER A 154 28.79 21.80 24.09
N VAL A 155 28.17 20.63 24.11
CA VAL A 155 28.71 19.40 23.51
C VAL A 155 27.62 18.81 22.65
N GLU A 156 27.92 18.66 21.37
CA GLU A 156 26.96 18.19 20.37
C GLU A 156 27.23 16.76 19.92
N ARG A 157 28.44 16.23 20.19
CA ARG A 157 28.85 14.88 19.77
C ARG A 157 29.39 14.09 20.95
N VAL A 158 28.95 12.84 21.09
CA VAL A 158 29.40 11.94 22.16
C VAL A 158 29.88 10.61 21.59
N PHE A 159 31.06 10.17 22.04
CA PHE A 159 31.57 8.81 21.88
C PHE A 159 31.64 8.14 23.25
N GLY A 160 30.93 7.04 23.42
CA GLY A 160 30.93 6.23 24.63
C GLY A 160 32.18 5.36 24.79
N ARG A 161 32.21 4.59 25.87
CA ARG A 161 33.21 3.59 26.23
C ARG A 161 32.95 2.31 25.44
N LYS A 162 34.03 1.61 25.10
CA LYS A 162 33.94 0.43 24.25
C LYS A 162 33.62 -0.81 25.08
N VAL A 163 32.52 -1.51 24.79
CA VAL A 163 32.06 -2.71 25.52
C VAL A 163 31.76 -2.43 27.00
N GLU A 164 31.36 -1.21 27.32
CA GLU A 164 30.94 -0.78 28.66
C GLU A 164 29.63 -0.01 28.52
N GLY A 165 28.70 -0.13 29.46
CA GLY A 165 27.37 0.47 29.31
C GLY A 165 27.36 1.98 29.54
N ASP A 166 26.92 2.77 28.58
CA ASP A 166 26.74 4.21 28.74
C ASP A 166 25.30 4.66 28.53
N HIS A 167 24.82 5.56 29.39
CA HIS A 167 23.50 6.15 29.25
C HIS A 167 23.61 7.60 28.78
N ILE A 168 23.18 7.89 27.56
CA ILE A 168 23.34 9.19 26.92
C ILE A 168 21.95 9.82 26.72
N PHE A 169 21.72 10.94 27.40
CA PHE A 169 20.47 11.71 27.33
C PHE A 169 20.72 12.97 26.49
N SER A 170 20.04 13.09 25.34
CA SER A 170 20.34 14.13 24.35
C SER A 170 19.73 15.50 24.69
N ALA A 171 20.45 16.58 24.37
CA ALA A 171 19.91 17.94 24.25
C ALA A 171 19.44 18.25 22.82
N CYS A 172 18.74 19.36 22.65
CA CYS A 172 18.29 19.86 21.34
C CYS A 172 19.42 20.15 20.33
N GLU A 173 20.60 20.51 20.83
CA GLU A 173 21.79 20.78 20.00
C GLU A 173 22.55 19.50 19.62
N THR A 174 22.21 18.34 20.21
CA THR A 174 22.90 17.07 19.95
C THR A 174 22.84 16.71 18.47
N LYS A 175 24.00 16.49 17.85
CA LYS A 175 24.15 16.13 16.43
C LYS A 175 24.58 14.69 16.21
N PHE A 176 25.34 14.11 17.14
CA PHE A 176 25.91 12.77 16.93
C PHE A 176 26.07 12.00 18.25
N VAL A 177 25.67 10.73 18.24
CA VAL A 177 25.85 9.80 19.36
C VAL A 177 26.36 8.44 18.86
N ASP A 178 27.43 7.95 19.48
CA ASP A 178 27.93 6.58 19.32
C ASP A 178 28.29 6.05 20.70
N GLY A 179 27.46 5.16 21.27
CA GLY A 179 27.74 4.54 22.58
C GLY A 179 28.97 3.63 22.57
N ASN A 180 29.54 3.33 21.41
CA ASN A 180 30.64 2.37 21.22
C ASN A 180 30.31 0.90 21.55
N GLY A 181 29.05 0.59 21.82
CA GLY A 181 28.51 -0.76 21.99
C GLY A 181 28.76 -1.26 23.40
N GLY A 182 27.68 -1.58 24.12
CA GLY A 182 27.75 -2.09 25.49
C GLY A 182 28.09 -3.58 25.58
N ALA A 183 27.70 -4.19 26.71
CA ALA A 183 27.76 -5.62 26.98
C ALA A 183 26.36 -6.19 27.27
N GLU A 184 26.21 -7.51 27.27
CA GLU A 184 24.91 -8.20 27.45
C GLU A 184 24.19 -7.81 28.76
N ASP A 185 24.95 -7.54 29.82
CA ASP A 185 24.46 -7.11 31.13
C ASP A 185 24.56 -5.59 31.38
N GLN A 186 25.17 -4.84 30.44
CA GLN A 186 25.46 -3.41 30.54
C GLN A 186 25.26 -2.77 29.16
N LEU A 187 24.01 -2.57 28.79
CA LEU A 187 23.65 -2.00 27.49
C LEU A 187 24.03 -0.51 27.44
N ASP A 188 24.31 -0.04 26.23
CA ASP A 188 24.22 1.39 25.96
C ASP A 188 22.75 1.80 25.92
N TYR A 189 22.39 2.92 26.54
CA TYR A 189 21.06 3.50 26.49
C TYR A 189 21.13 4.91 25.93
N VAL A 190 20.46 5.17 24.80
CA VAL A 190 20.38 6.52 24.22
C VAL A 190 18.95 7.01 24.30
N GLN A 191 18.72 8.10 25.02
CA GLN A 191 17.41 8.73 25.14
C GLN A 191 17.37 10.07 24.41
N ILE A 192 16.44 10.19 23.46
CA ILE A 192 16.11 11.46 22.80
C ILE A 192 14.77 11.93 23.35
N GLU A 193 14.81 12.95 24.19
CA GLU A 193 13.64 13.43 24.91
C GLU A 193 12.67 14.22 24.02
N ASN A 194 11.38 14.14 24.39
CA ASN A 194 10.32 14.97 23.81
C ASN A 194 10.42 16.41 24.31
N ASN A 195 11.37 17.14 23.75
CA ASN A 195 11.47 18.58 23.92
C ASN A 195 10.81 19.29 22.73
N ASP A 196 10.40 20.55 22.90
CA ASP A 196 9.85 21.42 21.83
C ASP A 196 10.95 21.85 20.82
N CYS A 197 11.78 20.88 20.39
CA CYS A 197 12.96 21.05 19.58
C CYS A 197 12.78 20.35 18.24
N VAL A 198 13.47 20.87 17.23
CA VAL A 198 13.56 20.24 15.91
C VAL A 198 14.94 19.60 15.81
N TYR A 199 15.01 18.30 16.08
CA TYR A 199 16.28 17.58 16.10
C TYR A 199 16.84 17.34 14.69
N ASP A 200 18.16 17.27 14.60
CA ASP A 200 18.89 16.74 13.45
C ASP A 200 20.07 15.94 14.00
N ILE A 201 19.84 14.64 14.22
CA ILE A 201 20.75 13.78 14.99
C ILE A 201 21.06 12.48 14.24
N GLN A 202 22.32 12.09 14.30
CA GLN A 202 22.82 10.80 13.85
C GLN A 202 23.18 9.93 15.05
N VAL A 203 22.73 8.67 15.03
CA VAL A 203 23.04 7.69 16.07
C VAL A 203 23.65 6.45 15.42
N ILE A 204 24.83 6.03 15.89
CA ILE A 204 25.44 4.76 15.50
C ILE A 204 24.90 3.66 16.41
N ILE A 205 24.27 2.65 15.80
CA ILE A 205 23.70 1.50 16.52
C ILE A 205 24.75 0.40 16.53
N LYS A 206 25.39 0.18 17.68
CA LYS A 206 26.32 -0.94 17.87
C LYS A 206 25.63 -2.09 18.63
N PRO A 207 26.28 -3.25 18.77
CA PRO A 207 25.77 -4.33 19.60
C PRO A 207 25.48 -3.85 21.01
N TYR A 208 24.43 -4.41 21.62
CA TYR A 208 24.03 -4.14 23.00
C TYR A 208 23.67 -2.65 23.22
N THR A 209 22.95 -2.05 22.28
CA THR A 209 22.46 -0.68 22.36
C THR A 209 20.93 -0.64 22.33
N GLU A 210 20.34 0.11 23.26
CA GLU A 210 18.93 0.47 23.31
C GLU A 210 18.76 1.97 23.03
N ILE A 211 17.82 2.32 22.18
CA ILE A 211 17.52 3.72 21.84
C ILE A 211 16.03 3.99 22.10
N ASP A 212 15.71 4.97 22.93
CA ASP A 212 14.35 5.49 23.11
C ASP A 212 14.27 6.92 22.52
N ASN A 213 13.69 7.04 21.33
CA ASN A 213 13.44 8.32 20.70
C ASN A 213 11.99 8.76 20.91
N MET A 214 11.81 9.69 21.85
CA MET A 214 10.53 10.27 22.20
C MET A 214 10.27 11.62 21.51
N ALA A 215 11.18 12.10 20.66
CA ALA A 215 11.07 13.41 20.02
C ALA A 215 10.01 13.44 18.91
N LEU A 216 9.12 14.43 18.99
CA LEU A 216 8.03 14.63 18.04
C LEU A 216 8.44 15.37 16.76
N LYS A 217 9.63 15.96 16.67
CA LYS A 217 10.02 16.75 15.48
C LYS A 217 11.50 16.59 15.18
N GLY A 218 11.83 16.44 13.90
CA GLY A 218 13.22 16.42 13.45
C GLY A 218 13.55 15.31 12.46
N ASN A 219 14.83 15.25 12.12
CA ASN A 219 15.43 14.23 11.26
C ASN A 219 16.35 13.34 12.08
N PHE A 220 16.11 12.04 12.02
CA PHE A 220 16.84 11.03 12.79
C PHE A 220 17.49 10.03 11.84
N SER A 221 18.82 9.94 11.89
CA SER A 221 19.60 9.01 11.08
C SER A 221 20.22 7.93 11.97
N TYR A 222 19.78 6.70 11.80
CA TYR A 222 20.27 5.53 12.53
C TYR A 222 21.17 4.72 11.62
N ILE A 223 22.44 4.58 12.00
CA ILE A 223 23.43 3.85 11.20
C ILE A 223 23.82 2.57 11.91
N LEU A 224 23.51 1.44 11.29
CA LEU A 224 23.84 0.11 11.80
C LEU A 224 25.03 -0.47 11.00
N PRO A 225 26.28 -0.40 11.50
CA PRO A 225 27.42 -1.08 10.89
C PRO A 225 27.27 -2.62 10.93
N SER A 226 27.94 -3.31 10.01
CA SER A 226 27.94 -4.79 9.98
C SER A 226 28.78 -5.36 11.12
N GLN A 227 28.13 -5.98 12.12
CA GLN A 227 28.73 -6.50 13.35
C GLN A 227 27.92 -7.69 13.91
N ASN A 228 28.27 -8.21 15.09
CA ASN A 228 27.56 -9.29 15.80
C ASN A 228 26.85 -8.77 17.05
N GLY A 229 25.63 -9.23 17.33
CA GLY A 229 24.91 -8.94 18.58
C GLY A 229 23.47 -8.51 18.34
N SER A 230 22.92 -7.71 19.24
CA SER A 230 21.54 -7.24 19.12
C SER A 230 21.37 -5.80 19.57
N ALA A 231 20.37 -5.11 19.01
CA ALA A 231 19.99 -3.78 19.43
C ALA A 231 18.46 -3.60 19.40
N SER A 232 17.97 -2.62 20.15
CA SER A 232 16.55 -2.24 20.18
C SER A 232 16.39 -0.74 19.96
N VAL A 233 15.36 -0.37 19.21
CA VAL A 233 14.99 1.02 18.99
C VAL A 233 13.50 1.17 19.21
N LYS A 234 13.13 2.17 20.00
CA LYS A 234 11.76 2.56 20.28
C LYS A 234 11.55 3.97 19.82
N LEU A 235 10.49 4.18 19.04
CA LEU A 235 10.19 5.44 18.37
C LEU A 235 8.81 5.94 18.77
N LEU A 236 8.73 7.20 19.19
CA LEU A 236 7.52 7.99 19.16
C LEU A 236 7.46 8.77 17.85
N THR A 237 6.79 8.20 16.87
CA THR A 237 6.61 8.76 15.53
C THR A 237 5.38 9.66 15.42
N ASN A 238 5.49 10.70 14.59
CA ASN A 238 4.36 11.51 14.15
C ASN A 238 4.59 12.01 12.69
N LEU A 239 3.80 12.99 12.24
CA LEU A 239 3.94 13.54 10.88
C LEU A 239 5.14 14.49 10.67
N GLU A 240 5.76 14.97 11.75
CA GLU A 240 6.85 15.96 11.74
C GLU A 240 8.22 15.35 12.09
N SER A 241 8.27 14.05 12.41
CA SER A 241 9.50 13.28 12.60
C SER A 241 9.81 12.42 11.36
N ASN A 242 11.07 12.44 10.93
CA ASN A 242 11.57 11.59 9.84
C ASN A 242 12.65 10.64 10.38
N HIS A 243 12.45 9.33 10.22
CA HIS A 243 13.37 8.32 10.72
C HIS A 243 13.99 7.55 9.55
N ARG A 244 15.32 7.50 9.48
CA ARG A 244 16.05 6.75 8.44
C ARG A 244 17.02 5.77 9.08
N PHE A 245 16.80 4.49 8.83
CA PHE A 245 17.71 3.42 9.19
C PHE A 245 18.59 3.06 7.99
N THR A 246 19.90 3.11 8.17
CA THR A 246 20.89 2.71 7.17
C THR A 246 21.65 1.49 7.68
N PHE A 247 21.42 0.35 7.06
CA PHE A 247 21.98 -0.93 7.42
C PHE A 247 23.24 -1.23 6.58
N GLY A 248 24.35 -1.57 7.23
CA GLY A 248 25.62 -1.97 6.61
C GLY A 248 25.59 -3.33 5.88
N TYR A 249 24.43 -3.75 5.38
CA TYR A 249 24.10 -5.06 4.82
C TYR A 249 23.52 -4.89 3.40
N VAL A 250 23.61 -5.92 2.55
CA VAL A 250 22.82 -6.04 1.30
C VAL A 250 21.64 -6.98 1.50
N LEU A 251 20.70 -7.03 0.54
CA LEU A 251 19.54 -7.94 0.58
C LEU A 251 19.91 -9.41 0.82
N ALA A 252 21.04 -9.87 0.26
CA ALA A 252 21.51 -11.25 0.45
C ALA A 252 21.89 -11.54 1.91
N ASP A 253 22.37 -10.53 2.64
CA ASP A 253 22.80 -10.63 4.03
C ASP A 253 21.60 -10.69 5.01
N VAL A 254 20.38 -10.31 4.58
CA VAL A 254 19.18 -10.36 5.42
C VAL A 254 18.73 -11.81 5.59
N GLN A 255 18.62 -12.28 6.83
CA GLN A 255 18.17 -13.64 7.15
C GLN A 255 16.64 -13.73 7.21
N SER A 256 16.01 -12.85 8.00
CA SER A 256 14.55 -12.74 8.11
C SER A 256 14.14 -11.31 8.45
N ILE A 257 12.89 -10.99 8.16
CA ILE A 257 12.23 -9.75 8.55
C ILE A 257 10.90 -10.16 9.18
N ASP A 258 10.78 -9.96 10.48
CA ASP A 258 9.63 -10.39 11.26
C ASP A 258 8.80 -9.16 11.64
N VAL A 259 7.61 -9.03 11.06
CA VAL A 259 6.64 -7.97 11.40
C VAL A 259 5.73 -8.52 12.49
N GLU A 260 6.25 -8.53 13.73
CA GLU A 260 5.66 -9.23 14.88
C GLU A 260 4.28 -8.65 15.26
N ASP A 261 4.04 -7.34 15.13
CA ASP A 261 2.74 -6.66 15.39
C ASP A 261 2.47 -5.46 14.44
N GLN A 262 1.39 -4.68 14.66
CA GLN A 262 1.17 -3.43 13.88
C GLN A 262 2.28 -2.39 14.10
N ASN A 263 3.05 -2.55 15.17
CA ASN A 263 3.89 -1.51 15.77
C ASN A 263 5.34 -1.96 15.99
N SER A 264 5.75 -3.09 15.41
CA SER A 264 7.13 -3.60 15.56
C SER A 264 7.60 -4.34 14.31
N ILE A 265 8.89 -4.17 14.01
CA ILE A 265 9.61 -4.90 12.97
C ILE A 265 10.96 -5.34 13.50
N ARG A 266 11.33 -6.60 13.26
CA ARG A 266 12.64 -7.15 13.59
C ARG A 266 13.37 -7.53 12.32
N PHE A 267 14.61 -7.07 12.18
CA PHE A 267 15.51 -7.49 11.12
C PHE A 267 16.58 -8.40 11.71
N ASN A 268 16.79 -9.55 11.08
CA ASN A 268 17.90 -10.45 11.40
C ASN A 268 18.85 -10.51 10.21
N PHE A 269 20.15 -10.36 10.46
CA PHE A 269 21.19 -10.33 9.43
C PHE A 269 22.24 -11.41 9.69
N PHE A 270 22.73 -12.03 8.62
CA PHE A 270 23.96 -12.80 8.64
C PHE A 270 25.14 -11.85 8.80
N SER A 271 26.00 -12.07 9.80
CA SER A 271 27.25 -11.32 9.91
C SER A 271 28.35 -11.97 9.06
N LYS A 272 29.29 -11.14 8.59
CA LYS A 272 30.48 -11.57 7.85
C LYS A 272 31.45 -12.39 8.72
N VAL A 273 31.28 -12.35 10.03
CA VAL A 273 32.02 -13.20 10.97
C VAL A 273 31.28 -14.54 11.07
N ILE A 274 32.01 -15.65 10.83
CA ILE A 274 31.46 -17.01 10.82
C ILE A 274 30.70 -17.27 12.14
N ASN A 275 29.48 -17.82 12.04
CA ASN A 275 28.58 -18.16 13.17
C ASN A 275 28.12 -16.97 14.02
N SER A 276 27.99 -15.78 13.43
CA SER A 276 27.46 -14.62 14.13
C SER A 276 26.31 -13.98 13.36
N ASN A 277 25.34 -13.44 14.09
CA ASN A 277 24.16 -12.80 13.55
C ASN A 277 23.95 -11.44 14.24
N PHE A 278 23.35 -10.50 13.53
CA PHE A 278 22.89 -9.26 14.14
C PHE A 278 21.37 -9.20 14.10
N SER A 279 20.72 -8.87 15.21
CA SER A 279 19.29 -8.59 15.25
C SER A 279 19.01 -7.15 15.70
N ILE A 280 18.11 -6.47 15.00
CA ILE A 280 17.59 -5.17 15.45
C ILE A 280 16.07 -5.24 15.52
N SER A 281 15.53 -4.87 16.68
CA SER A 281 14.08 -4.72 16.88
C SER A 281 13.72 -3.25 16.92
N ILE A 282 12.81 -2.83 16.04
CA ILE A 282 12.36 -1.45 15.91
C ILE A 282 10.87 -1.42 16.26
N SER A 283 10.52 -0.68 17.30
CA SER A 283 9.14 -0.49 17.76
C SER A 283 8.71 0.96 17.57
N TYR A 284 7.46 1.16 17.17
CA TYR A 284 6.90 2.48 16.86
C TYR A 284 5.40 2.52 17.17
N ASN A 285 4.87 3.70 17.50
CA ASN A 285 3.43 3.90 17.71
C ASN A 285 2.63 3.95 16.39
N ILE A 286 3.22 4.47 15.30
CA ILE A 286 2.59 4.59 13.97
C ILE A 286 3.66 4.33 12.90
N MET A 287 3.33 3.57 11.85
CA MET A 287 4.29 3.28 10.77
C MET A 287 4.35 4.40 9.71
N ASN A 288 4.62 5.64 10.13
CA ASN A 288 4.75 6.78 9.22
C ASN A 288 6.18 7.32 9.21
N ASN A 289 6.65 7.75 8.04
CA ASN A 289 7.94 8.42 7.84
C ASN A 289 9.19 7.62 8.30
N ILE A 290 9.12 6.28 8.30
CA ILE A 290 10.28 5.43 8.57
C ILE A 290 10.81 4.86 7.25
N ILE A 291 12.11 5.01 7.01
CA ILE A 291 12.81 4.48 5.84
C ILE A 291 13.84 3.45 6.29
N TYR A 292 13.77 2.25 5.72
CA TYR A 292 14.76 1.18 5.90
C TYR A 292 15.61 1.04 4.64
N GLN A 293 16.89 1.37 4.74
CA GLN A 293 17.82 1.40 3.60
C GLN A 293 19.02 0.50 3.85
N LEU A 294 19.39 -0.29 2.85
CA LEU A 294 20.58 -1.15 2.82
C LEU A 294 21.78 -0.40 2.22
N LYS A 295 23.00 -0.94 2.38
CA LYS A 295 24.25 -0.26 1.97
C LYS A 295 24.37 0.02 0.48
N ASP A 296 23.65 -0.77 -0.34
CA ASP A 296 23.58 -0.63 -1.80
C ASP A 296 22.39 0.24 -2.24
N SER A 297 21.84 1.03 -1.31
CA SER A 297 20.66 1.88 -1.51
C SER A 297 19.36 1.13 -1.79
N ALA A 298 19.32 -0.20 -1.63
CA ALA A 298 18.07 -0.93 -1.66
C ALA A 298 17.18 -0.50 -0.48
N GLU A 299 15.92 -0.17 -0.75
CA GLU A 299 14.94 0.22 0.26
C GLU A 299 14.00 -0.94 0.56
N ILE A 300 13.77 -1.22 1.84
CA ILE A 300 12.77 -2.17 2.30
C ILE A 300 11.53 -1.40 2.74
N LYS A 301 10.36 -1.82 2.25
CA LYS A 301 9.07 -1.21 2.54
C LYS A 301 8.10 -2.25 3.08
N VAL A 302 7.30 -1.82 4.04
CA VAL A 302 6.19 -2.60 4.59
C VAL A 302 4.91 -2.00 4.00
N GLY A 303 4.20 -2.76 3.18
CA GLY A 303 2.92 -2.34 2.61
C GLY A 303 1.73 -2.69 3.51
N LYS A 304 0.53 -2.57 2.93
CA LYS A 304 -0.70 -3.01 3.58
C LYS A 304 -0.61 -4.51 3.92
N GLU A 305 -1.28 -4.90 5.00
CA GLU A 305 -1.32 -6.29 5.49
C GLU A 305 0.06 -6.90 5.84
N ARG A 306 1.07 -6.06 6.09
CA ARG A 306 2.44 -6.47 6.46
C ARG A 306 3.22 -7.17 5.34
N ASN A 307 2.80 -6.99 4.09
CA ASN A 307 3.55 -7.48 2.94
C ASN A 307 4.86 -6.70 2.78
N LEU A 308 5.94 -7.41 2.49
CA LEU A 308 7.27 -6.83 2.37
C LEU A 308 7.65 -6.60 0.92
N TYR A 309 8.32 -5.48 0.67
CA TYR A 309 8.80 -5.10 -0.65
C TYR A 309 10.23 -4.59 -0.56
N ALA A 310 11.04 -4.91 -1.56
CA ALA A 310 12.33 -4.29 -1.76
C ALA A 310 12.36 -3.52 -3.08
N ILE A 311 12.98 -2.34 -3.06
CA ILE A 311 13.22 -1.52 -4.26
C ILE A 311 14.72 -1.31 -4.38
N GLN A 312 15.32 -1.73 -5.48
CA GLN A 312 16.76 -1.62 -5.69
C GLN A 312 17.08 -1.14 -7.10
N SER A 313 18.09 -0.27 -7.21
CA SER A 313 18.73 0.05 -8.48
C SER A 313 20.08 -0.66 -8.54
N THR A 314 20.36 -1.38 -9.62
CA THR A 314 21.57 -2.19 -9.75
C THR A 314 22.08 -2.19 -11.19
N ASN A 315 23.36 -2.52 -11.36
CA ASN A 315 23.98 -2.75 -12.67
C ASN A 315 24.05 -4.25 -13.02
N LYS A 316 23.45 -5.13 -12.20
CA LYS A 316 23.34 -6.55 -12.51
C LYS A 316 22.53 -6.76 -13.79
N THR A 317 22.94 -7.74 -14.57
CA THR A 317 22.22 -8.24 -15.74
C THR A 317 20.93 -8.96 -15.33
N ILE A 318 20.01 -9.14 -16.28
CA ILE A 318 18.77 -9.90 -16.05
C ILE A 318 19.10 -11.33 -15.58
N ASP A 319 20.06 -12.00 -16.22
CA ASP A 319 20.42 -13.38 -15.91
C ASP A 319 20.96 -13.52 -14.47
N GLU A 320 21.81 -12.60 -14.02
CA GLU A 320 22.29 -12.55 -12.63
C GLU A 320 21.15 -12.31 -11.63
N ILE A 321 20.13 -11.54 -12.00
CA ILE A 321 18.94 -11.29 -11.18
C ILE A 321 18.08 -12.55 -11.11
N ILE A 322 17.77 -13.18 -12.26
CA ILE A 322 16.99 -14.42 -12.35
C ILE A 322 17.66 -15.55 -11.56
N GLU A 323 18.98 -15.63 -11.56
CA GLU A 323 19.72 -16.67 -10.83
C GLU A 323 19.67 -16.46 -9.30
N SER A 324 19.81 -15.22 -8.82
CA SER A 324 20.08 -14.96 -7.40
C SER A 324 18.90 -14.41 -6.58
N TYR A 325 17.97 -13.66 -7.20
CA TYR A 325 16.91 -12.96 -6.47
C TYR A 325 15.72 -13.84 -6.08
N PRO A 326 15.30 -14.84 -6.87
CA PRO A 326 14.20 -15.71 -6.47
C PRO A 326 14.40 -16.38 -5.11
N ALA A 327 15.61 -16.86 -4.83
CA ALA A 327 15.95 -17.45 -3.54
C ALA A 327 15.87 -16.43 -2.38
N ILE A 328 16.27 -15.18 -2.63
CA ILE A 328 16.18 -14.08 -1.65
C ILE A 328 14.71 -13.71 -1.39
N ALA A 329 13.91 -13.60 -2.46
CA ALA A 329 12.49 -13.26 -2.38
C ALA A 329 11.70 -14.30 -1.56
N ASN A 330 11.95 -15.60 -1.78
CA ASN A 330 11.31 -16.68 -1.01
C ASN A 330 11.78 -16.70 0.44
N LYS A 331 13.09 -16.58 0.68
CA LYS A 331 13.64 -16.52 2.05
C LYS A 331 12.99 -15.42 2.88
N LEU A 332 12.73 -14.25 2.26
CA LEU A 332 12.22 -13.07 2.95
C LEU A 332 10.70 -12.89 2.82
N ASN A 333 9.99 -13.78 2.12
CA ASN A 333 8.57 -13.61 1.76
C ASN A 333 8.28 -12.20 1.23
N MET A 334 9.08 -11.76 0.27
CA MET A 334 9.16 -10.36 -0.17
C MET A 334 9.18 -10.26 -1.68
N THR A 335 8.39 -9.34 -2.23
CA THR A 335 8.42 -9.00 -3.65
C THR A 335 9.52 -7.97 -3.92
N ILE A 336 10.39 -8.22 -4.89
CA ILE A 336 11.59 -7.39 -5.16
C ILE A 336 11.45 -6.70 -6.51
N ALA A 337 11.41 -5.37 -6.49
CA ALA A 337 11.46 -4.52 -7.66
C ALA A 337 12.89 -4.05 -7.91
N VAL A 338 13.45 -4.40 -9.07
CA VAL A 338 14.82 -4.08 -9.46
C VAL A 338 14.80 -3.22 -10.72
N GLN A 339 15.54 -2.12 -10.70
CA GLN A 339 15.76 -1.26 -11.86
C GLN A 339 17.20 -1.45 -12.35
N SER A 340 17.36 -1.87 -13.61
CA SER A 340 18.67 -2.04 -14.27
C SER A 340 18.65 -1.36 -15.63
N VAL A 341 19.49 -0.35 -15.84
CA VAL A 341 19.78 0.33 -17.14
C VAL A 341 18.62 0.30 -18.18
N ASN A 342 17.47 0.91 -17.84
CA ASN A 342 16.21 1.00 -18.64
C ASN A 342 15.28 -0.21 -18.66
N GLU A 343 15.52 -1.19 -17.81
CA GLU A 343 14.68 -2.34 -17.57
C GLU A 343 14.11 -2.31 -16.15
N TYR A 344 12.92 -2.88 -16.03
CA TYR A 344 12.18 -3.03 -14.80
C TYR A 344 11.96 -4.51 -14.54
N ILE A 345 12.54 -5.04 -13.47
CA ILE A 345 12.42 -6.44 -13.10
C ILE A 345 11.59 -6.52 -11.83
N LEU A 346 10.58 -7.39 -11.82
CA LEU A 346 9.76 -7.66 -10.65
C LEU A 346 9.80 -9.15 -10.32
N VAL A 347 10.37 -9.48 -9.16
CA VAL A 347 10.54 -10.84 -8.68
C VAL A 347 9.49 -11.12 -7.61
N GLY A 348 8.59 -12.07 -7.88
CA GLY A 348 7.63 -12.55 -6.88
C GLY A 348 8.27 -13.51 -5.88
N HIS A 349 7.45 -14.05 -4.98
CA HIS A 349 7.85 -15.10 -4.03
C HIS A 349 6.81 -16.25 -3.99
N GLU A 350 6.94 -17.19 -3.05
CA GLU A 350 6.15 -18.44 -3.07
C GLU A 350 4.61 -18.30 -2.96
N LYS A 351 4.09 -17.12 -2.59
CA LYS A 351 2.65 -16.88 -2.41
C LYS A 351 2.01 -16.28 -3.66
N CYS A 352 0.68 -16.15 -3.66
CA CYS A 352 -0.04 -15.46 -4.72
C CYS A 352 0.35 -13.98 -4.78
N GLU A 353 0.92 -13.54 -5.90
CA GLU A 353 1.34 -12.16 -6.11
C GLU A 353 0.67 -11.53 -7.33
N VAL A 354 0.55 -10.19 -7.30
CA VAL A 354 0.13 -9.40 -8.46
C VAL A 354 1.37 -8.71 -9.03
N LEU A 355 1.80 -9.15 -10.20
CA LEU A 355 3.00 -8.66 -10.86
C LEU A 355 2.61 -7.68 -11.97
N GLN A 356 3.06 -6.43 -11.86
CA GLN A 356 2.73 -5.37 -12.82
C GLN A 356 3.96 -4.93 -13.60
N ASN A 357 3.81 -4.71 -14.91
CA ASN A 357 4.87 -4.15 -15.74
C ASN A 357 5.02 -2.63 -15.54
N ASN A 358 6.19 -2.11 -15.93
CA ASN A 358 6.41 -0.69 -16.13
C ASN A 358 5.88 -0.29 -17.52
N PRO A 359 5.01 0.74 -17.63
CA PRO A 359 4.45 1.17 -18.91
C PRO A 359 5.44 1.92 -19.82
N ILE A 360 6.63 2.27 -19.34
CA ILE A 360 7.63 3.10 -20.03
C ILE A 360 8.90 2.30 -20.36
N HIS A 361 9.20 1.27 -19.57
CA HIS A 361 10.44 0.49 -19.66
C HIS A 361 10.16 -0.99 -19.93
N ASN A 362 11.08 -1.67 -20.61
CA ASN A 362 11.01 -3.12 -20.78
C ASN A 362 10.88 -3.78 -19.40
N SER A 363 9.99 -4.75 -19.30
CA SER A 363 9.63 -5.35 -18.04
C SER A 363 9.92 -6.84 -18.02
N HIS A 364 10.42 -7.34 -16.89
CA HIS A 364 10.70 -8.74 -16.65
C HIS A 364 9.96 -9.17 -15.38
N LEU A 365 8.88 -9.92 -15.54
CA LEU A 365 8.04 -10.41 -14.44
C LEU A 365 8.44 -11.86 -14.16
N ILE A 366 8.98 -12.12 -12.98
CA ILE A 366 9.55 -13.42 -12.62
C ILE A 366 8.64 -14.10 -11.59
N LYS A 367 7.98 -15.19 -12.02
CA LYS A 367 7.23 -16.08 -11.13
C LYS A 367 8.17 -16.95 -10.32
N ASN A 368 7.83 -17.07 -9.04
CA ASN A 368 8.65 -17.73 -8.04
C ASN A 368 7.80 -18.56 -7.04
N GLY A 369 6.68 -19.10 -7.51
CA GLY A 369 5.70 -19.86 -6.74
C GLY A 369 4.32 -19.21 -6.75
N GLY A 370 3.33 -19.87 -6.12
CA GLY A 370 1.95 -19.37 -6.01
C GLY A 370 1.18 -19.30 -7.34
N GLU A 371 -0.10 -18.92 -7.26
CA GLU A 371 -0.92 -18.51 -8.39
C GLU A 371 -0.72 -17.01 -8.59
N ASN A 372 -0.17 -16.56 -9.72
CA ASN A 372 0.15 -15.14 -9.92
C ASN A 372 -0.82 -14.48 -10.89
N ILE A 373 -1.02 -13.18 -10.72
CA ILE A 373 -1.78 -12.34 -11.65
C ILE A 373 -0.83 -11.31 -12.26
N TYR A 374 -0.55 -11.46 -13.56
CA TYR A 374 0.20 -10.49 -14.34
C TYR A 374 -0.74 -9.41 -14.86
N VAL A 375 -0.68 -8.21 -14.29
CA VAL A 375 -1.52 -7.08 -14.73
C VAL A 375 -0.71 -6.21 -15.69
N ILE A 376 -1.09 -6.23 -16.96
CA ILE A 376 -0.37 -5.46 -17.97
C ILE A 376 -1.01 -4.07 -18.13
N THR A 377 -0.18 -3.06 -18.27
CA THR A 377 -0.56 -1.67 -18.51
C THR A 377 0.34 -1.04 -19.55
N ILE A 378 -0.20 -0.05 -20.26
CA ILE A 378 0.52 0.79 -21.22
C ILE A 378 0.44 2.26 -20.78
N ALA A 379 1.28 3.13 -21.34
CA ALA A 379 1.21 4.56 -21.12
C ALA A 379 -0.09 5.16 -21.70
N SER A 380 -0.66 6.17 -21.03
CA SER A 380 -1.91 6.84 -21.45
C SER A 380 -1.74 8.37 -21.60
N GLY A 381 -2.63 9.01 -22.36
CA GLY A 381 -2.66 10.47 -22.51
C GLY A 381 -1.37 11.09 -23.08
N LYS A 382 -0.96 12.27 -22.57
CA LYS A 382 0.23 13.01 -23.07
C LYS A 382 1.52 12.20 -23.06
N GLN A 383 1.70 11.28 -22.10
CA GLN A 383 2.90 10.45 -21.99
C GLN A 383 3.10 9.53 -23.20
N ARG A 384 1.99 9.12 -23.86
CA ARG A 384 2.00 8.33 -25.10
C ARG A 384 2.48 9.14 -26.31
N TYR A 385 2.16 10.44 -26.35
CA TYR A 385 2.48 11.34 -27.46
C TYR A 385 3.89 11.96 -27.36
N ASP A 386 4.37 12.27 -26.14
CA ASP A 386 5.67 12.94 -25.92
C ASP A 386 6.88 12.07 -26.29
N HIS A 387 6.75 10.75 -26.22
CA HIS A 387 7.83 9.80 -26.47
C HIS A 387 7.75 9.14 -27.85
N SER A 388 6.86 9.58 -28.75
CA SER A 388 6.64 8.93 -30.05
C SER A 388 6.44 7.41 -29.92
N ILE A 389 5.74 6.96 -28.88
CA ILE A 389 5.60 5.54 -28.51
C ILE A 389 4.58 4.87 -29.44
N PHE A 390 5.03 4.47 -30.62
CA PHE A 390 4.60 3.19 -31.18
C PHE A 390 5.49 2.04 -30.67
N SER A 391 6.62 2.33 -30.02
CA SER A 391 7.52 1.33 -29.43
C SER A 391 7.00 0.88 -28.06
N ILE A 392 6.08 -0.09 -28.04
CA ILE A 392 5.57 -0.65 -26.80
C ILE A 392 6.70 -1.36 -26.06
N PRO A 393 6.96 -1.06 -24.78
CA PRO A 393 7.97 -1.77 -24.02
C PRO A 393 7.65 -3.26 -23.96
N GLU A 394 8.64 -4.10 -24.21
CA GLU A 394 8.47 -5.55 -24.19
C GLU A 394 8.21 -6.01 -22.75
N VAL A 395 7.21 -6.87 -22.57
CA VAL A 395 6.95 -7.52 -21.28
C VAL A 395 7.35 -8.98 -21.38
N ASN A 396 8.36 -9.37 -20.62
CA ASN A 396 8.88 -10.72 -20.51
C ASN A 396 8.34 -11.37 -19.24
N ILE A 397 7.75 -12.56 -19.35
CA ILE A 397 7.28 -13.34 -18.20
C ILE A 397 8.11 -14.61 -18.10
N TYR A 398 8.75 -14.81 -16.96
CA TYR A 398 9.56 -15.98 -16.64
C TYR A 398 8.80 -16.85 -15.63
N ASN A 399 8.69 -18.15 -15.92
CA ASN A 399 8.13 -19.12 -14.99
C ASN A 399 9.24 -20.05 -14.49
N LEU A 400 9.76 -19.77 -13.29
CA LEU A 400 10.79 -20.60 -12.64
C LEU A 400 10.18 -21.71 -11.78
N ASP A 401 8.88 -21.65 -11.52
CA ASP A 401 8.20 -22.58 -10.65
C ASP A 401 7.85 -23.90 -11.38
N LYS A 402 8.05 -25.01 -10.67
CA LYS A 402 7.68 -26.35 -11.13
C LYS A 402 6.28 -26.75 -10.65
N GLY A 403 5.66 -25.95 -9.79
CA GLY A 403 4.32 -26.14 -9.25
C GLY A 403 3.22 -26.24 -10.31
N SER A 404 2.04 -26.68 -9.88
CA SER A 404 0.84 -26.85 -10.71
C SER A 404 -0.10 -25.64 -10.68
N SER A 405 0.31 -24.53 -10.08
CA SER A 405 -0.51 -23.32 -9.99
C SER A 405 -0.78 -22.75 -11.37
N ILE A 406 -2.02 -22.28 -11.57
CA ILE A 406 -2.45 -21.64 -12.81
C ILE A 406 -2.39 -20.13 -12.62
N ASP A 407 -1.61 -19.47 -13.46
CA ASP A 407 -1.47 -18.01 -13.44
C ASP A 407 -2.50 -17.33 -14.35
N THR A 408 -2.66 -16.02 -14.17
CA THR A 408 -3.54 -15.19 -15.00
C THR A 408 -2.77 -14.03 -15.61
N LEU A 409 -2.82 -13.87 -16.93
CA LEU A 409 -2.40 -12.68 -17.66
C LEU A 409 -3.62 -11.80 -17.92
N ASP A 410 -3.70 -10.65 -17.26
CA ASP A 410 -4.79 -9.68 -17.38
C ASP A 410 -4.41 -8.51 -18.29
N LEU A 411 -5.07 -8.43 -19.45
CA LEU A 411 -4.88 -7.41 -20.46
C LEU A 411 -6.02 -6.38 -20.49
N ARG A 412 -7.02 -6.49 -19.61
CA ARG A 412 -8.22 -5.62 -19.63
C ARG A 412 -7.87 -4.15 -19.50
N LYS A 413 -6.87 -3.83 -18.67
CA LYS A 413 -6.41 -2.46 -18.45
C LYS A 413 -5.81 -1.86 -19.73
N VAL A 414 -5.06 -2.64 -20.51
CA VAL A 414 -4.52 -2.23 -21.80
C VAL A 414 -5.65 -1.92 -22.78
N ILE A 415 -6.60 -2.85 -22.93
CA ILE A 415 -7.77 -2.67 -23.81
C ILE A 415 -8.56 -1.42 -23.44
N LYS A 416 -8.82 -1.22 -22.13
CA LYS A 416 -9.54 -0.06 -21.62
C LYS A 416 -8.83 1.25 -21.95
N ILE A 417 -7.51 1.32 -21.78
CA ILE A 417 -6.73 2.53 -22.10
C ILE A 417 -6.85 2.85 -23.60
N ILE A 418 -6.72 1.85 -24.48
CA ILE A 418 -6.81 2.06 -25.93
C ILE A 418 -8.21 2.55 -26.34
N GLN A 419 -9.26 1.91 -25.82
CA GLN A 419 -10.66 2.27 -26.13
C GLN A 419 -11.04 3.65 -25.59
N GLN A 420 -10.44 4.09 -24.49
CA GLN A 420 -10.63 5.44 -23.94
C GLN A 420 -9.93 6.52 -24.78
N ASP A 421 -8.77 6.20 -25.35
CA ASP A 421 -8.01 7.12 -26.20
C ASP A 421 -8.68 7.31 -27.59
N ASP A 422 -9.31 6.27 -28.15
CA ASP A 422 -10.06 6.35 -29.41
C ASP A 422 -11.22 5.33 -29.49
N LEU A 423 -12.45 5.83 -29.47
CA LEU A 423 -13.69 5.03 -29.51
C LEU A 423 -13.91 4.26 -30.82
N ARG A 424 -13.10 4.48 -31.85
CA ARG A 424 -13.23 3.82 -33.17
C ARG A 424 -12.30 2.63 -33.36
N VAL A 425 -11.51 2.28 -32.35
CA VAL A 425 -10.51 1.21 -32.43
C VAL A 425 -11.15 -0.14 -32.11
N HIS A 426 -11.02 -1.09 -33.03
CA HIS A 426 -11.39 -2.47 -32.78
C HIS A 426 -10.18 -3.27 -32.32
N ILE A 427 -10.33 -4.00 -31.21
CA ILE A 427 -9.27 -4.83 -30.63
C ILE A 427 -9.77 -6.27 -30.64
N GLY A 428 -9.06 -7.13 -31.37
CA GLY A 428 -9.37 -8.55 -31.45
C GLY A 428 -8.84 -9.34 -30.25
N LEU A 429 -9.09 -10.65 -30.25
CA LEU A 429 -8.44 -11.56 -29.32
C LEU A 429 -6.92 -11.58 -29.57
N PRO A 430 -6.09 -11.74 -28.52
CA PRO A 430 -4.66 -11.87 -28.70
C PRO A 430 -4.32 -13.08 -29.58
N ARG A 431 -3.28 -12.93 -30.39
CA ARG A 431 -2.72 -14.00 -31.21
C ARG A 431 -1.48 -14.57 -30.55
N ILE A 432 -1.30 -15.88 -30.64
CA ILE A 432 -0.15 -16.58 -30.06
C ILE A 432 0.79 -16.95 -31.20
N TYR A 433 2.07 -16.61 -31.05
CA TYR A 433 3.13 -16.97 -31.99
C TYR A 433 4.23 -17.72 -31.25
N GLN A 434 4.80 -18.73 -31.91
CA GLN A 434 5.98 -19.40 -31.40
C GLN A 434 7.25 -18.70 -31.90
N ASP A 435 8.18 -18.44 -30.99
CA ASP A 435 9.52 -17.90 -31.29
C ASP A 435 10.57 -18.76 -30.57
N GLY A 436 11.10 -19.77 -31.25
CA GLY A 436 11.93 -20.80 -30.61
C GLY A 436 11.14 -21.58 -29.56
N ASN A 437 11.59 -21.54 -28.31
CA ASN A 437 10.88 -22.10 -27.15
C ASN A 437 9.94 -21.11 -26.46
N ASP A 438 10.04 -19.82 -26.80
CA ASP A 438 9.18 -18.78 -26.24
C ASP A 438 7.82 -18.76 -26.97
N LEU A 439 6.80 -18.26 -26.27
CA LEU A 439 5.51 -17.93 -26.87
C LEU A 439 5.26 -16.42 -26.76
N LEU A 440 4.80 -15.80 -27.86
CA LEU A 440 4.48 -14.39 -27.92
C LEU A 440 2.97 -14.21 -27.92
N VAL A 441 2.44 -13.54 -26.90
CA VAL A 441 1.04 -13.08 -26.86
C VAL A 441 0.99 -11.68 -27.44
N LYS A 442 0.45 -11.56 -28.66
CA LYS A 442 0.36 -10.28 -29.37
C LYS A 442 -1.06 -9.75 -29.36
N LEU A 443 -1.22 -8.49 -28.96
CA LEU A 443 -2.46 -7.75 -29.05
C LEU A 443 -2.38 -6.77 -30.23
N GLU A 444 -3.31 -6.90 -31.17
CA GLU A 444 -3.38 -6.07 -32.36
C GLU A 444 -4.66 -5.21 -32.32
N ALA A 445 -4.56 -3.97 -32.82
CA ALA A 445 -5.69 -3.06 -32.93
C ALA A 445 -5.85 -2.55 -34.36
N GLU A 446 -7.10 -2.51 -34.82
CA GLU A 446 -7.50 -2.02 -36.13
C GLU A 446 -7.98 -0.57 -36.01
N PHE A 447 -7.27 0.34 -36.70
CA PHE A 447 -7.56 1.76 -36.74
C PHE A 447 -8.29 2.10 -38.06
N GLY A 448 -9.62 1.95 -38.08
CA GLY A 448 -10.42 2.24 -39.27
C GLY A 448 -10.13 1.31 -40.45
N GLN A 449 -9.80 1.85 -41.63
CA GLN A 449 -9.42 1.06 -42.82
C GLN A 449 -7.91 0.72 -42.88
N SER A 450 -7.18 0.92 -41.78
CA SER A 450 -5.74 0.69 -41.72
C SER A 450 -5.43 -0.77 -41.39
N PHE A 451 -4.23 -1.23 -41.73
CA PHE A 451 -3.72 -2.53 -41.29
C PHE A 451 -3.68 -2.62 -39.76
N PRO A 452 -3.92 -3.81 -39.17
CA PRO A 452 -3.80 -4.01 -37.73
C PRO A 452 -2.39 -3.62 -37.27
N ALA A 453 -2.31 -2.78 -36.25
CA ALA A 453 -1.06 -2.39 -35.62
C ALA A 453 -0.88 -3.14 -34.30
N GLU A 454 0.35 -3.60 -34.04
CA GLU A 454 0.72 -4.21 -32.76
C GLU A 454 0.62 -3.16 -31.65
N VAL A 455 -0.12 -3.47 -30.59
CA VAL A 455 -0.32 -2.58 -29.43
C VAL A 455 0.31 -3.12 -28.16
N LEU A 456 0.56 -4.42 -28.10
CA LEU A 456 1.28 -5.05 -27.00
C LEU A 456 1.88 -6.37 -27.44
N MET A 457 3.10 -6.63 -26.98
CA MET A 457 3.75 -7.93 -27.08
C MET A 457 4.17 -8.37 -25.68
N VAL A 458 3.64 -9.51 -25.25
CA VAL A 458 4.05 -10.20 -24.01
C VAL A 458 4.77 -11.49 -24.42
N ARG A 459 6.05 -11.59 -24.07
CA ARG A 459 6.89 -12.76 -24.31
C ARG A 459 6.86 -13.68 -23.09
N LEU A 460 6.32 -14.88 -23.28
CA LEU A 460 6.35 -15.97 -22.31
C LEU A 460 7.63 -16.77 -22.52
N LYS A 461 8.60 -16.59 -21.62
CA LYS A 461 9.91 -17.23 -21.72
C LYS A 461 9.80 -18.73 -21.48
N ASP A 462 10.35 -19.54 -22.38
CA ASP A 462 10.17 -21.00 -22.43
C ASP A 462 8.69 -21.42 -22.38
N GLY A 463 7.81 -20.58 -22.92
CA GLY A 463 6.36 -20.70 -22.82
C GLY A 463 5.80 -22.05 -23.29
N LEU A 464 6.47 -22.72 -24.24
CA LEU A 464 6.06 -24.05 -24.70
C LEU A 464 5.97 -25.08 -23.57
N ASN A 465 6.75 -24.92 -22.50
CA ASN A 465 6.81 -25.86 -21.39
C ASN A 465 5.72 -25.62 -20.33
N TRP A 466 5.03 -24.47 -20.35
CA TRP A 466 4.15 -24.07 -19.25
C TRP A 466 2.90 -23.28 -19.66
N TYR A 467 2.64 -23.05 -20.95
CA TYR A 467 1.47 -22.29 -21.41
C TYR A 467 0.13 -22.84 -20.93
N GLU A 468 0.04 -24.14 -20.68
CA GLU A 468 -1.18 -24.79 -20.16
C GLU A 468 -1.52 -24.33 -18.73
N LYS A 469 -0.54 -23.75 -18.03
CA LYS A 469 -0.67 -23.19 -16.69
C LYS A 469 -0.92 -21.68 -16.71
N LEU A 470 -1.32 -21.11 -17.85
CA LEU A 470 -1.61 -19.70 -17.99
C LEU A 470 -3.02 -19.49 -18.56
N HIS A 471 -3.83 -18.73 -17.83
CA HIS A 471 -5.06 -18.15 -18.34
C HIS A 471 -4.82 -16.72 -18.82
N ILE A 472 -5.47 -16.32 -19.91
CA ILE A 472 -5.39 -14.97 -20.46
C ILE A 472 -6.78 -14.33 -20.44
N ILE A 473 -6.89 -13.17 -19.80
CA ILE A 473 -8.11 -12.38 -19.76
C ILE A 473 -7.88 -11.12 -20.59
N SER A 474 -8.53 -11.05 -21.75
CA SER A 474 -8.45 -9.87 -22.63
C SER A 474 -9.61 -8.93 -22.40
N ASN A 475 -10.82 -9.49 -22.45
CA ASN A 475 -12.07 -8.77 -22.18
C ASN A 475 -12.66 -9.29 -20.86
N ASN A 476 -13.79 -9.99 -20.87
CA ASN A 476 -14.43 -10.46 -19.63
C ASN A 476 -14.20 -11.94 -19.33
N ILE A 477 -13.61 -12.70 -20.26
CA ILE A 477 -13.59 -14.16 -20.21
C ILE A 477 -12.15 -14.67 -20.14
N PRO A 478 -11.86 -15.62 -19.23
CA PRO A 478 -10.58 -16.30 -19.20
C PRO A 478 -10.46 -17.31 -20.35
N MET A 479 -9.33 -17.23 -21.05
CA MET A 479 -8.97 -18.06 -22.18
C MET A 479 -7.75 -18.89 -21.83
N LYS A 480 -7.63 -20.10 -22.37
CA LYS A 480 -6.40 -20.91 -22.32
C LYS A 480 -5.74 -20.97 -23.69
N ILE A 481 -4.43 -21.12 -23.70
CA ILE A 481 -3.69 -21.44 -24.93
C ILE A 481 -3.84 -22.94 -25.19
N SER A 482 -4.28 -23.31 -26.39
CA SER A 482 -4.39 -24.71 -26.82
C SER A 482 -3.11 -25.23 -27.46
N SER A 483 -3.01 -26.56 -27.65
CA SER A 483 -1.86 -27.20 -28.32
C SER A 483 -1.66 -26.74 -29.77
N GLU A 484 -2.69 -26.19 -30.39
CA GLU A 484 -2.65 -25.59 -31.74
C GLU A 484 -2.17 -24.13 -31.70
N LEU A 485 -1.77 -23.62 -30.51
CA LEU A 485 -1.40 -22.24 -30.25
C LEU A 485 -2.53 -21.24 -30.57
N GLU A 486 -3.77 -21.66 -30.33
CA GLU A 486 -4.95 -20.80 -30.43
C GLU A 486 -5.55 -20.56 -29.04
N LEU A 487 -6.09 -19.36 -28.82
CA LEU A 487 -6.85 -19.06 -27.62
C LEU A 487 -8.22 -19.72 -27.67
N LYS A 488 -8.53 -20.53 -26.67
CA LYS A 488 -9.84 -21.17 -26.50
C LYS A 488 -10.46 -20.72 -25.17
N PRO A 489 -11.75 -20.37 -25.14
CA PRO A 489 -12.40 -20.00 -23.89
C PRO A 489 -12.42 -21.16 -22.91
N LEU A 490 -12.30 -20.85 -21.63
CA LEU A 490 -12.59 -21.83 -20.58
C LEU A 490 -14.09 -22.15 -20.55
N PRO A 491 -14.46 -23.39 -20.20
CA PRO A 491 -15.86 -23.75 -20.05
C PRO A 491 -16.49 -23.02 -18.87
N LEU A 492 -17.76 -22.63 -19.00
CA LEU A 492 -18.57 -22.15 -17.88
C LEU A 492 -19.20 -23.37 -17.20
N ILE A 493 -18.88 -23.58 -15.92
CA ILE A 493 -19.32 -24.76 -15.18
C ILE A 493 -20.41 -24.37 -14.18
N PHE A 494 -21.57 -25.00 -14.32
CA PHE A 494 -22.74 -24.81 -13.47
C PHE A 494 -23.00 -26.06 -12.63
N GLU A 495 -22.84 -25.88 -11.32
CA GLU A 495 -23.07 -26.93 -10.34
C GLU A 495 -24.55 -27.34 -10.24
N LYS A 496 -24.79 -28.50 -9.63
CA LYS A 496 -26.14 -29.10 -9.55
C LYS A 496 -27.14 -28.22 -8.80
N ASP A 497 -26.71 -27.26 -7.98
CA ASP A 497 -27.59 -26.31 -7.29
C ASP A 497 -28.21 -25.25 -8.22
N LYS A 498 -27.70 -25.09 -9.44
CA LYS A 498 -28.21 -24.12 -10.42
C LYS A 498 -29.30 -24.73 -11.31
N GLU A 499 -30.55 -24.47 -10.93
CA GLU A 499 -31.74 -24.85 -11.71
C GLU A 499 -31.98 -23.95 -12.93
N ILE A 500 -31.69 -22.65 -12.78
CA ILE A 500 -31.92 -21.62 -13.78
C ILE A 500 -30.61 -20.90 -14.03
N ILE A 501 -30.18 -20.92 -15.29
CA ILE A 501 -28.92 -20.37 -15.75
C ILE A 501 -29.25 -19.26 -16.75
N VAL A 502 -28.61 -18.10 -16.60
CA VAL A 502 -28.73 -16.99 -17.55
C VAL A 502 -27.32 -16.64 -18.02
N VAL A 503 -27.12 -16.63 -19.34
CA VAL A 503 -25.83 -16.35 -19.97
C VAL A 503 -26.02 -15.16 -20.92
N THR A 504 -25.17 -14.16 -20.79
CA THR A 504 -25.15 -12.95 -21.61
C THR A 504 -23.97 -12.96 -22.58
N GLY A 505 -23.95 -12.02 -23.53
CA GLY A 505 -22.85 -11.91 -24.48
C GLY A 505 -21.52 -11.50 -23.83
N GLN A 506 -21.56 -11.04 -22.58
CA GLN A 506 -20.36 -10.69 -21.81
C GLN A 506 -19.73 -11.91 -21.11
N ASP A 507 -20.48 -13.00 -20.95
CA ASP A 507 -20.04 -14.19 -20.20
C ASP A 507 -19.35 -15.23 -21.10
N VAL A 508 -19.45 -15.10 -22.43
CA VAL A 508 -19.00 -16.11 -23.40
C VAL A 508 -18.24 -15.52 -24.59
N GLU A 509 -17.31 -16.28 -25.15
CA GLU A 509 -16.68 -16.03 -26.44
C GLU A 509 -17.08 -17.10 -27.46
N GLU A 510 -16.61 -16.96 -28.71
CA GLU A 510 -16.85 -17.97 -29.72
C GLU A 510 -16.31 -19.34 -29.27
N GLY A 511 -17.15 -20.37 -29.39
CA GLY A 511 -16.81 -21.74 -28.99
C GLY A 511 -16.82 -22.03 -27.49
N THR A 512 -17.32 -21.11 -26.63
CA THR A 512 -17.46 -21.41 -25.19
C THR A 512 -18.38 -22.60 -24.95
N GLU A 513 -17.93 -23.54 -24.13
CA GLU A 513 -18.71 -24.69 -23.65
C GLU A 513 -19.39 -24.37 -22.32
N LEU A 514 -20.68 -24.67 -22.22
CA LEU A 514 -21.43 -24.62 -20.96
C LEU A 514 -21.51 -26.05 -20.39
N ILE A 515 -20.84 -26.31 -19.28
CA ILE A 515 -20.90 -27.61 -18.58
C ILE A 515 -21.96 -27.51 -17.49
N ILE A 516 -22.95 -28.40 -17.56
CA ILE A 516 -24.12 -28.38 -16.70
C ILE A 516 -24.23 -29.73 -16.00
N SER A 517 -24.09 -29.72 -14.67
CA SER A 517 -24.13 -30.93 -13.85
C SER A 517 -25.53 -31.57 -13.74
N ARG A 518 -26.55 -30.94 -14.34
CA ARG A 518 -27.92 -31.46 -14.46
C ARG A 518 -28.14 -32.15 -15.81
N LYS A 519 -29.10 -33.07 -15.86
CA LYS A 519 -29.49 -33.73 -17.10
C LYS A 519 -30.29 -32.78 -17.99
N GLY A 520 -30.07 -32.88 -19.30
CA GLY A 520 -30.79 -32.14 -20.31
C GLY A 520 -32.14 -32.76 -20.65
N GLU A 521 -32.27 -34.09 -20.61
CA GLU A 521 -33.51 -34.86 -20.92
C GLU A 521 -34.26 -34.29 -22.16
N ASN A 522 -35.60 -34.31 -22.24
CA ASN A 522 -36.31 -33.76 -23.41
C ASN A 522 -36.36 -32.22 -23.40
N TYR A 523 -35.22 -31.56 -23.54
CA TYR A 523 -35.13 -30.11 -23.69
C TYR A 523 -35.90 -29.63 -24.93
N ARG A 524 -36.36 -28.38 -24.87
CA ARG A 524 -36.94 -27.64 -25.99
C ARG A 524 -36.28 -26.28 -26.14
N PHE A 525 -36.14 -25.83 -27.38
CA PHE A 525 -35.80 -24.46 -27.72
C PHE A 525 -37.07 -23.60 -27.76
N VAL A 526 -37.11 -22.53 -26.99
CA VAL A 526 -38.21 -21.56 -26.97
C VAL A 526 -37.66 -20.13 -26.96
N ARG A 527 -38.41 -19.19 -27.54
CA ARG A 527 -38.03 -17.77 -27.62
C ARG A 527 -38.65 -17.00 -26.46
N SER A 528 -37.84 -16.23 -25.75
CA SER A 528 -38.27 -15.34 -24.66
C SER A 528 -37.93 -13.88 -25.00
N ASN A 529 -38.81 -12.93 -24.65
CA ASN A 529 -38.65 -11.48 -24.88
C ASN A 529 -38.19 -11.06 -26.30
N ASP A 530 -38.57 -11.85 -27.30
CA ASP A 530 -38.20 -11.72 -28.72
C ASP A 530 -36.69 -11.76 -29.03
N ASN A 531 -35.76 -11.63 -28.10
CA ASN A 531 -34.32 -11.66 -28.41
C ASN A 531 -33.55 -12.75 -27.67
N ASP A 532 -34.18 -13.46 -26.74
CA ASP A 532 -33.53 -14.49 -25.94
C ASP A 532 -33.85 -15.89 -26.47
N LEU A 533 -32.87 -16.78 -26.41
CA LEU A 533 -33.07 -18.21 -26.63
C LEU A 533 -33.10 -18.91 -25.27
N MET A 534 -34.16 -19.64 -24.99
CA MET A 534 -34.30 -20.43 -23.78
C MET A 534 -34.29 -21.93 -24.14
N ILE A 535 -33.45 -22.67 -23.43
CA ILE A 535 -33.24 -24.12 -23.57
C ILE A 535 -33.71 -24.74 -22.27
N THR A 536 -34.83 -25.45 -22.30
CA THR A 536 -35.46 -25.90 -21.06
C THR A 536 -36.15 -27.24 -21.21
N ASN A 537 -36.06 -28.06 -20.16
CA ASN A 537 -36.81 -29.30 -20.00
C ASN A 537 -38.08 -29.12 -19.14
N ALA A 538 -38.47 -27.87 -18.84
CA ALA A 538 -39.65 -27.52 -18.04
C ALA A 538 -40.99 -28.05 -18.60
N PHE A 539 -41.03 -28.36 -19.90
CA PHE A 539 -42.21 -28.87 -20.61
C PHE A 539 -42.21 -30.39 -20.75
N ASP A 540 -41.24 -31.08 -20.16
CA ASP A 540 -41.27 -32.52 -20.04
C ASP A 540 -42.10 -32.93 -18.82
N SER A 541 -43.04 -33.86 -19.03
CA SER A 541 -43.91 -34.36 -17.96
C SER A 541 -43.25 -35.44 -17.11
N THR A 542 -42.12 -36.00 -17.54
CA THR A 542 -41.39 -37.05 -16.82
C THR A 542 -40.28 -36.56 -15.92
N ILE A 543 -40.01 -35.25 -15.90
CA ILE A 543 -38.84 -34.68 -15.22
C ILE A 543 -39.02 -34.57 -13.70
N THR A 544 -37.94 -34.83 -12.95
CA THR A 544 -37.90 -34.64 -11.49
C THR A 544 -37.34 -33.26 -11.12
N ARG A 545 -37.57 -32.82 -9.88
CA ARG A 545 -37.03 -31.53 -9.40
C ARG A 545 -35.50 -31.47 -9.44
N ASP A 546 -34.84 -32.60 -9.19
CA ASP A 546 -33.37 -32.68 -9.17
C ASP A 546 -32.77 -32.65 -10.58
N ASP A 547 -33.59 -32.90 -11.61
CA ASP A 547 -33.18 -32.90 -13.02
C ASP A 547 -33.67 -31.65 -13.79
N PHE A 548 -34.54 -30.83 -13.19
CA PHE A 548 -35.03 -29.59 -13.81
C PHE A 548 -33.88 -28.63 -14.15
N CYS A 549 -33.83 -28.16 -15.39
CA CYS A 549 -32.82 -27.23 -15.88
C CYS A 549 -33.40 -26.28 -16.93
N SER A 550 -33.07 -25.00 -16.79
CA SER A 550 -33.40 -23.97 -17.78
C SER A 550 -32.23 -23.03 -18.01
N ILE A 551 -31.82 -22.89 -19.26
CA ILE A 551 -30.73 -22.00 -19.69
C ILE A 551 -31.34 -20.90 -20.54
N THR A 552 -31.06 -19.65 -20.22
CA THR A 552 -31.47 -18.49 -21.03
C THR A 552 -30.23 -17.81 -21.59
N LEU A 553 -30.10 -17.82 -22.91
CA LEU A 553 -29.09 -17.06 -23.65
C LEU A 553 -29.70 -15.70 -24.00
N SER A 554 -29.34 -14.68 -23.23
CA SER A 554 -29.87 -13.32 -23.32
C SER A 554 -29.40 -12.65 -24.60
N GLU A 555 -30.30 -12.03 -25.36
CA GLU A 555 -29.99 -11.37 -26.65
C GLU A 555 -29.31 -12.30 -27.68
N PHE A 556 -29.56 -13.61 -27.61
CA PHE A 556 -29.04 -14.63 -28.53
C PHE A 556 -29.16 -14.24 -30.01
N TYR A 557 -30.33 -13.74 -30.42
CA TYR A 557 -30.57 -13.41 -31.84
C TYR A 557 -29.84 -12.14 -32.31
N LYS A 558 -29.29 -11.35 -31.39
CA LYS A 558 -28.48 -10.15 -31.68
C LYS A 558 -26.99 -10.37 -31.49
N THR A 559 -26.58 -11.48 -30.89
CA THR A 559 -25.19 -11.73 -30.47
C THR A 559 -24.62 -12.92 -31.25
N PRO A 560 -23.95 -12.71 -32.41
CA PRO A 560 -23.54 -13.80 -33.31
C PRO A 560 -22.71 -14.89 -32.64
N LYS A 561 -21.78 -14.53 -31.76
CA LYS A 561 -20.92 -15.47 -31.04
C LYS A 561 -21.69 -16.50 -30.21
N MET A 562 -22.89 -16.17 -29.71
CA MET A 562 -23.70 -17.13 -28.97
C MET A 562 -24.16 -18.33 -29.80
N LYS A 563 -24.20 -18.22 -31.13
CA LYS A 563 -24.58 -19.35 -31.99
C LYS A 563 -23.52 -20.45 -32.04
N THR A 564 -22.30 -20.14 -31.60
CA THR A 564 -21.15 -21.05 -31.64
C THR A 564 -21.00 -21.88 -30.36
N LEU A 565 -21.82 -21.63 -29.33
CA LEU A 565 -21.70 -22.29 -28.04
C LEU A 565 -22.05 -23.77 -28.12
N SER A 566 -21.40 -24.55 -27.25
CA SER A 566 -21.78 -25.92 -26.94
C SER A 566 -22.30 -26.03 -25.52
N ILE A 567 -23.16 -27.00 -25.26
CA ILE A 567 -23.74 -27.24 -23.94
C ILE A 567 -23.61 -28.73 -23.64
N LYS A 568 -22.91 -29.05 -22.55
CA LYS A 568 -22.67 -30.39 -22.06
C LYS A 568 -23.47 -30.61 -20.79
N PHE A 569 -24.65 -31.21 -20.93
CA PHE A 569 -25.42 -31.72 -19.82
C PHE A 569 -24.78 -33.01 -19.27
N ALA A 570 -25.21 -33.44 -18.08
CA ALA A 570 -24.72 -34.67 -17.46
C ALA A 570 -24.98 -35.94 -18.31
N ASP A 571 -26.01 -35.94 -19.16
CA ASP A 571 -26.46 -37.05 -19.98
C ASP A 571 -26.17 -36.89 -21.49
N LYS A 572 -25.91 -35.67 -21.98
CA LYS A 572 -25.67 -35.40 -23.41
C LYS A 572 -24.99 -34.07 -23.69
N GLY A 573 -24.34 -33.96 -24.85
CA GLY A 573 -23.80 -32.72 -25.39
C GLY A 573 -24.61 -32.23 -26.59
N ILE A 574 -24.76 -30.91 -26.72
CA ILE A 574 -25.34 -30.26 -27.89
C ILE A 574 -24.46 -29.11 -28.36
N VAL A 575 -24.41 -28.89 -29.67
CA VAL A 575 -23.73 -27.74 -30.28
C VAL A 575 -24.80 -26.89 -30.95
N LEU A 576 -24.92 -25.61 -30.57
CA LEU A 576 -26.07 -24.79 -31.00
C LEU A 576 -26.12 -24.60 -32.52
N ARG A 577 -24.96 -24.56 -33.18
CA ARG A 577 -24.87 -24.45 -34.65
C ARG A 577 -25.55 -25.64 -35.36
N ASP A 578 -25.51 -26.83 -34.77
CA ASP A 578 -26.12 -28.03 -35.37
C ASP A 578 -27.66 -28.02 -35.26
N HIS A 579 -28.20 -27.22 -34.35
CA HIS A 579 -29.64 -27.04 -34.12
C HIS A 579 -30.21 -25.74 -34.73
N GLU A 580 -29.51 -25.10 -35.66
CA GLU A 580 -29.92 -23.80 -36.20
C GLU A 580 -31.35 -23.78 -36.76
N LYS A 581 -31.78 -24.85 -37.45
CA LYS A 581 -33.15 -24.96 -37.97
C LYS A 581 -34.20 -24.99 -36.85
N GLU A 582 -33.95 -25.73 -35.78
CA GLU A 582 -34.85 -25.85 -34.62
C GLU A 582 -34.90 -24.54 -33.82
N ILE A 583 -33.74 -23.90 -33.65
CA ILE A 583 -33.60 -22.61 -32.96
C ILE A 583 -34.32 -21.51 -33.73
N ASN A 584 -34.14 -21.42 -35.06
CA ASN A 584 -34.83 -20.41 -35.87
C ASN A 584 -36.35 -20.65 -35.93
N ALA A 585 -36.81 -21.90 -35.78
CA ALA A 585 -38.22 -22.26 -35.66
C ALA A 585 -38.76 -22.17 -34.22
N ALA A 586 -37.94 -21.77 -33.24
CA ALA A 586 -38.33 -21.74 -31.83
C ALA A 586 -39.51 -20.77 -31.62
N ARG A 587 -40.58 -21.32 -31.03
CA ARG A 587 -41.83 -20.57 -30.80
C ARG A 587 -41.71 -19.73 -29.53
N ASN A 588 -42.49 -18.64 -29.48
CA ASN A 588 -42.56 -17.80 -28.29
C ASN A 588 -43.04 -18.62 -27.08
N VAL A 589 -42.32 -18.49 -25.97
CA VAL A 589 -42.51 -19.30 -24.77
C VAL A 589 -43.90 -19.16 -24.15
N ASP A 590 -44.55 -17.99 -24.25
CA ASP A 590 -45.91 -17.79 -23.77
C ASP A 590 -46.94 -18.58 -24.58
N SER A 591 -46.64 -18.84 -25.86
CA SER A 591 -47.49 -19.68 -26.71
C SER A 591 -47.32 -21.15 -26.37
N VAL A 592 -46.07 -21.62 -26.21
CA VAL A 592 -45.77 -22.99 -25.78
C VAL A 592 -46.34 -23.28 -24.39
N LYS A 593 -46.28 -22.31 -23.48
CA LYS A 593 -46.86 -22.39 -22.14
C LYS A 593 -48.39 -22.54 -22.17
N ARG A 594 -49.09 -21.83 -23.04
CA ARG A 594 -50.54 -21.97 -23.22
C ARG A 594 -50.90 -23.35 -23.73
N GLU A 595 -50.22 -23.81 -24.79
CA GLU A 595 -50.42 -25.15 -25.35
C GLU A 595 -50.16 -26.25 -24.32
N TYR A 596 -49.08 -26.14 -23.53
CA TYR A 596 -48.79 -27.12 -22.50
C TYR A 596 -49.83 -27.12 -21.39
N LYS A 597 -50.32 -25.94 -20.95
CA LYS A 597 -51.43 -25.84 -20.00
C LYS A 597 -52.69 -26.50 -20.55
N ASP A 598 -53.00 -26.28 -21.83
CA ASP A 598 -54.16 -26.86 -22.48
C ASP A 598 -53.99 -28.38 -22.67
N GLN A 599 -52.78 -28.87 -22.99
CA GLN A 599 -52.46 -30.30 -23.08
C GLN A 599 -52.57 -31.00 -21.72
N VAL A 600 -51.98 -30.45 -20.66
CA VAL A 600 -52.10 -31.00 -19.29
C VAL A 600 -53.56 -30.98 -18.85
N TYR A 601 -54.30 -29.91 -19.14
CA TYR A 601 -55.73 -29.83 -18.86
C TYR A 601 -56.50 -30.94 -19.59
N ASN A 602 -56.24 -31.13 -20.90
CA ASN A 602 -56.89 -32.14 -21.72
C ASN A 602 -56.47 -33.59 -21.39
N ASP A 603 -55.24 -33.85 -20.98
CA ASP A 603 -54.75 -35.17 -20.57
C ASP A 603 -55.36 -35.60 -19.22
N VAL A 604 -55.50 -34.65 -18.29
CA VAL A 604 -56.23 -34.88 -17.04
C VAL A 604 -57.72 -35.13 -17.33
N PHE A 605 -58.32 -34.34 -18.23
CA PHE A 605 -59.74 -34.48 -18.60
C PHE A 605 -60.05 -35.74 -19.42
N SER A 606 -59.12 -36.20 -20.27
CA SER A 606 -59.29 -37.38 -21.12
C SER A 606 -59.10 -38.68 -20.33
N LYS A 607 -58.15 -38.74 -19.38
CA LYS A 607 -58.07 -39.82 -18.38
C LYS A 607 -59.37 -39.95 -17.56
N TYR A 608 -60.01 -38.81 -17.25
CA TYR A 608 -61.31 -38.78 -16.58
C TYR A 608 -62.45 -39.37 -17.43
N LYS A 609 -62.42 -39.18 -18.76
CA LYS A 609 -63.39 -39.82 -19.67
C LYS A 609 -63.15 -41.33 -19.83
N GLN A 610 -61.90 -41.80 -19.90
CA GLN A 610 -61.60 -43.24 -20.01
C GLN A 610 -61.94 -44.02 -18.73
N GLN A 611 -61.70 -43.46 -17.54
CA GLN A 611 -62.15 -44.09 -16.28
C GLN A 611 -63.68 -44.17 -16.18
N ASN A 612 -64.41 -43.16 -16.68
CA ASN A 612 -65.87 -43.18 -16.67
C ASN A 612 -66.52 -44.13 -17.70
N VAL A 613 -65.81 -44.52 -18.76
CA VAL A 613 -66.29 -45.57 -19.68
C VAL A 613 -66.07 -46.97 -19.09
N ALA A 614 -65.00 -47.19 -18.32
CA ALA A 614 -64.77 -48.45 -17.61
C ALA A 614 -65.69 -48.65 -16.38
N ILE A 615 -66.17 -47.57 -15.76
CA ILE A 615 -67.03 -47.62 -14.55
C ILE A 615 -68.53 -47.75 -14.90
N ARG A 616 -68.95 -47.51 -16.15
CA ARG A 616 -70.37 -47.64 -16.56
C ARG A 616 -70.94 -49.06 -16.53
N HIS A 617 -70.16 -50.09 -16.19
CA HIS A 617 -70.65 -51.48 -16.01
C HIS A 617 -70.62 -52.03 -14.58
N ARG A 618 -70.35 -51.24 -13.52
CA ARG A 618 -70.57 -51.70 -12.13
C ARG A 618 -71.31 -50.66 -11.28
N ARG A 619 -72.48 -51.10 -10.79
CA ARG A 619 -73.50 -50.33 -10.06
C ARG A 619 -73.05 -49.74 -8.71
N HIS A 620 -73.61 -48.56 -8.43
CA HIS A 620 -74.14 -48.02 -7.16
C HIS A 620 -73.52 -48.43 -5.80
N LYS A 621 -72.73 -47.52 -5.20
CA LYS A 621 -72.99 -46.80 -3.92
C LYS A 621 -71.78 -45.89 -3.63
N GLU A 622 -72.01 -44.78 -2.91
CA GLU A 622 -71.03 -43.74 -2.52
C GLU A 622 -70.63 -42.72 -3.60
N TYR A 623 -71.45 -41.66 -3.71
CA TYR A 623 -71.10 -40.40 -4.38
C TYR A 623 -71.09 -39.29 -3.32
N SER A 624 -69.94 -39.06 -2.67
CA SER A 624 -69.59 -37.73 -2.10
C SER A 624 -68.12 -37.65 -1.63
N ASP A 625 -67.44 -38.76 -1.34
CA ASP A 625 -66.03 -38.74 -0.88
C ASP A 625 -64.99 -38.97 -1.98
N LEU A 626 -65.37 -39.53 -3.13
CA LEU A 626 -64.45 -39.68 -4.26
C LEU A 626 -64.14 -38.32 -4.93
N ASP A 627 -65.12 -37.42 -5.04
CA ASP A 627 -64.95 -36.09 -5.67
C ASP A 627 -64.01 -35.16 -4.89
N LYS A 628 -63.96 -35.28 -3.56
CA LYS A 628 -63.05 -34.46 -2.72
C LYS A 628 -61.60 -34.92 -2.81
N ARG A 629 -61.32 -36.22 -2.72
CA ARG A 629 -59.96 -36.75 -2.92
C ARG A 629 -59.47 -36.65 -4.37
N PHE A 630 -60.37 -36.73 -5.36
CA PHE A 630 -60.00 -36.52 -6.77
C PHE A 630 -59.72 -35.05 -7.10
N SER A 631 -60.53 -34.11 -6.58
CA SER A 631 -60.27 -32.67 -6.71
C SER A 631 -58.94 -32.27 -6.05
N GLU A 632 -58.59 -32.86 -4.91
CA GLU A 632 -57.29 -32.65 -4.25
C GLU A 632 -56.12 -33.26 -5.02
N ASN A 633 -56.25 -34.44 -5.63
CA ASN A 633 -55.18 -35.05 -6.44
C ASN A 633 -54.99 -34.38 -7.81
N ILE A 634 -56.08 -33.95 -8.47
CA ILE A 634 -56.04 -33.15 -9.69
C ILE A 634 -55.46 -31.76 -9.40
N ARG A 635 -55.81 -31.14 -8.26
CA ARG A 635 -55.16 -29.92 -7.79
C ARG A 635 -53.68 -30.17 -7.53
N ASN A 636 -53.26 -31.21 -6.82
CA ASN A 636 -51.86 -31.41 -6.43
C ASN A 636 -50.90 -31.75 -7.57
N SER A 637 -51.33 -32.42 -8.65
CA SER A 637 -50.47 -32.70 -9.81
C SER A 637 -50.41 -31.53 -10.81
N SER A 638 -51.54 -30.88 -11.08
CA SER A 638 -51.60 -29.70 -11.97
C SER A 638 -51.01 -28.44 -11.33
N THR A 639 -51.12 -28.27 -10.01
CA THR A 639 -50.51 -27.13 -9.29
C THR A 639 -49.00 -27.25 -9.19
N LYS A 640 -48.41 -28.44 -9.02
CA LYS A 640 -46.94 -28.60 -8.97
C LYS A 640 -46.25 -28.22 -10.28
N ALA A 641 -46.70 -28.77 -11.41
CA ALA A 641 -46.13 -28.42 -12.72
C ALA A 641 -46.41 -26.95 -13.13
N SER A 642 -47.57 -26.39 -12.75
CA SER A 642 -47.91 -25.00 -13.08
C SER A 642 -47.30 -23.95 -12.14
N SER A 643 -47.02 -24.28 -10.88
CA SER A 643 -46.29 -23.37 -9.96
C SER A 643 -44.87 -23.16 -10.46
N TRP A 644 -44.13 -24.21 -10.76
CA TRP A 644 -42.71 -24.09 -11.17
C TRP A 644 -42.55 -23.31 -12.48
N ILE A 645 -43.46 -23.54 -13.43
CA ILE A 645 -43.55 -22.76 -14.67
C ILE A 645 -43.87 -21.29 -14.36
N ASN A 646 -44.84 -20.99 -13.48
CA ASN A 646 -45.17 -19.61 -13.15
C ASN A 646 -44.07 -18.90 -12.32
N ASP A 647 -43.34 -19.62 -11.47
CA ASP A 647 -42.22 -19.13 -10.66
C ASP A 647 -41.00 -18.82 -11.54
N LEU A 648 -40.66 -19.71 -12.49
CA LEU A 648 -39.64 -19.49 -13.54
C LEU A 648 -39.92 -18.24 -14.37
N PHE A 649 -41.14 -18.10 -14.90
CA PHE A 649 -41.51 -16.96 -15.76
C PHE A 649 -41.73 -15.66 -14.99
N GLY A 650 -42.15 -15.73 -13.72
CA GLY A 650 -42.19 -14.57 -12.83
C GLY A 650 -40.79 -14.03 -12.51
N TRP A 651 -39.81 -14.92 -12.35
CA TRP A 651 -38.42 -14.55 -12.07
C TRP A 651 -37.67 -14.05 -13.32
N VAL A 652 -37.75 -14.72 -14.47
CA VAL A 652 -37.12 -14.27 -15.74
C VAL A 652 -37.60 -12.85 -16.13
N LYS A 653 -38.90 -12.57 -15.97
CA LYS A 653 -39.48 -11.24 -16.22
C LYS A 653 -39.00 -10.17 -15.22
N ASN A 654 -38.73 -10.55 -13.98
CA ASN A 654 -38.20 -9.66 -12.94
C ASN A 654 -36.68 -9.45 -13.04
N SER A 655 -35.92 -10.46 -13.46
CA SER A 655 -34.46 -10.38 -13.65
C SER A 655 -34.12 -9.48 -14.84
N ILE A 656 -34.80 -9.64 -15.97
CA ILE A 656 -34.56 -8.84 -17.19
C ILE A 656 -35.07 -7.40 -17.03
N GLY A 657 -36.12 -7.19 -16.22
CA GLY A 657 -36.59 -5.85 -15.86
C GLY A 657 -35.65 -5.08 -14.91
N ARG A 658 -34.86 -5.77 -14.09
CA ARG A 658 -33.89 -5.16 -13.14
C ARG A 658 -32.54 -4.81 -13.78
N PHE A 659 -32.14 -5.48 -14.86
CA PHE A 659 -30.87 -5.22 -15.54
C PHE A 659 -30.85 -3.99 -16.46
N ARG A 660 -32.02 -3.38 -16.76
CA ARG A 660 -32.07 -2.07 -17.44
C ARG A 660 -31.79 -0.86 -16.53
N ALA A 661 -31.59 -1.09 -15.24
CA ALA A 661 -31.24 -0.07 -14.26
C ALA A 661 -29.94 -0.48 -13.52
N ALA A 662 -28.83 -0.61 -14.26
CA ALA A 662 -27.52 -0.87 -13.67
C ALA A 662 -26.73 0.44 -13.52
N LEU A 663 -26.17 0.61 -12.31
CA LEU A 663 -25.32 1.68 -11.81
C LEU A 663 -24.13 2.03 -12.74
N PRO A 664 -23.55 3.23 -12.60
CA PRO A 664 -22.36 3.62 -13.35
C PRO A 664 -21.12 2.82 -12.92
N GLU A 665 -20.35 2.56 -13.97
CA GLU A 665 -18.97 2.10 -14.03
C GLU A 665 -18.08 2.77 -12.98
N ILE A 666 -17.38 1.95 -12.19
CA ILE A 666 -15.96 2.07 -11.77
C ILE A 666 -15.63 1.08 -10.62
N LEU A 667 -16.62 0.45 -9.96
CA LEU A 667 -16.37 -0.62 -8.95
C LEU A 667 -17.12 -1.94 -9.20
N ALA A 668 -17.87 -2.07 -10.30
CA ALA A 668 -18.65 -3.29 -10.59
C ALA A 668 -17.86 -4.42 -11.30
N ASN A 669 -16.57 -4.23 -11.60
CA ASN A 669 -15.78 -5.24 -12.33
C ASN A 669 -15.14 -6.34 -11.46
N TYR A 670 -15.55 -6.49 -10.19
CA TYR A 670 -14.98 -7.51 -9.30
C TYR A 670 -15.97 -8.33 -8.46
N SER A 671 -17.29 -8.09 -8.51
CA SER A 671 -18.20 -8.83 -7.61
C SER A 671 -19.59 -9.21 -8.15
N ASN A 672 -19.88 -9.03 -9.45
CA ASN A 672 -21.17 -9.46 -10.00
C ASN A 672 -21.03 -10.17 -11.36
N THR A 673 -20.53 -11.40 -11.34
CA THR A 673 -20.92 -12.42 -12.33
C THR A 673 -21.82 -13.42 -11.61
N ALA A 674 -23.11 -13.39 -11.93
CA ALA A 674 -24.05 -14.41 -11.52
C ALA A 674 -23.76 -15.69 -12.30
N GLY A 675 -22.79 -16.44 -11.81
CA GLY A 675 -22.26 -17.68 -12.37
C GLY A 675 -20.97 -17.98 -11.61
N THR A 676 -21.11 -18.74 -10.52
CA THR A 676 -20.05 -19.52 -9.85
C THR A 676 -18.61 -19.05 -10.11
N SER A 677 -18.06 -18.23 -9.20
CA SER A 677 -16.63 -17.98 -9.11
C SER A 677 -15.89 -19.32 -8.91
N GLN A 678 -15.37 -19.88 -9.99
CA GLN A 678 -14.44 -21.01 -9.96
C GLN A 678 -13.01 -20.59 -9.57
N PHE A 679 -12.81 -19.36 -9.09
CA PHE A 679 -11.52 -18.86 -8.65
C PHE A 679 -11.63 -18.19 -7.28
N SER A 680 -10.72 -18.54 -6.37
CA SER A 680 -10.51 -17.88 -5.08
C SER A 680 -9.77 -16.55 -5.25
N SER A 681 -10.22 -15.69 -6.17
CA SER A 681 -9.59 -14.38 -6.45
C SER A 681 -9.91 -13.32 -5.39
N GLU A 682 -10.88 -13.57 -4.50
CA GLU A 682 -11.21 -12.67 -3.39
C GLU A 682 -10.01 -12.45 -2.45
N VAL A 683 -9.06 -13.39 -2.36
CA VAL A 683 -7.90 -13.30 -1.47
C VAL A 683 -6.72 -12.54 -2.10
N CYS A 684 -6.53 -12.59 -3.43
CA CYS A 684 -5.37 -11.91 -4.06
C CYS A 684 -5.63 -10.44 -4.42
N ILE A 685 -6.89 -10.04 -4.61
CA ILE A 685 -7.26 -8.68 -5.07
C ILE A 685 -7.28 -7.68 -3.90
N SER A 686 -7.64 -8.11 -2.68
CA SER A 686 -7.56 -7.26 -1.48
C SER A 686 -6.12 -6.84 -1.17
N ASN A 687 -5.15 -7.73 -1.42
CA ASN A 687 -3.79 -7.58 -0.93
C ASN A 687 -2.94 -6.59 -1.74
N ASN A 688 -3.30 -6.28 -3.00
CA ASN A 688 -2.34 -5.71 -3.97
C ASN A 688 -2.77 -4.49 -4.80
N VAL A 689 -4.03 -4.00 -4.72
CA VAL A 689 -4.42 -2.77 -5.45
C VAL A 689 -3.68 -1.52 -4.92
N GLY A 690 -3.26 -1.52 -3.65
CA GLY A 690 -2.40 -0.48 -3.07
C GLY A 690 -0.94 -0.57 -3.52
N LEU A 691 -0.47 -1.73 -3.96
CA LEU A 691 0.94 -2.00 -4.26
C LEU A 691 1.40 -1.33 -5.55
N GLY A 692 0.62 -1.49 -6.62
CA GLY A 692 0.89 -0.84 -7.91
C GLY A 692 0.84 0.69 -7.83
N PHE A 693 0.11 1.25 -6.86
CA PHE A 693 0.08 2.68 -6.60
C PHE A 693 1.30 3.14 -5.77
N LEU A 694 1.67 2.42 -4.70
CA LEU A 694 2.82 2.74 -3.84
C LEU A 694 4.17 2.66 -4.58
N LEU A 695 4.37 1.61 -5.40
CA LEU A 695 5.61 1.42 -6.16
C LEU A 695 5.75 2.49 -7.28
N LEU A 696 4.64 2.87 -7.92
CA LEU A 696 4.62 3.88 -8.98
C LEU A 696 4.75 5.32 -8.42
N GLN A 697 4.10 5.61 -7.28
CA GLN A 697 4.18 6.90 -6.58
C GLN A 697 5.60 7.14 -6.06
N SER A 698 6.19 6.15 -5.38
CA SER A 698 7.60 6.18 -4.93
C SER A 698 8.60 6.43 -6.05
N PHE A 699 8.29 5.96 -7.25
CA PHE A 699 9.12 6.14 -8.45
C PHE A 699 8.99 7.56 -9.01
N LEU A 700 7.77 8.12 -9.03
CA LEU A 700 7.51 9.47 -9.52
C LEU A 700 8.06 10.57 -8.59
N ASP A 701 7.97 10.37 -7.27
CA ASP A 701 8.41 11.34 -6.25
C ASP A 701 9.94 11.60 -6.28
N ARG A 702 10.74 10.65 -6.77
CA ARG A 702 12.20 10.80 -6.89
C ARG A 702 12.65 11.67 -8.08
N LYS A 703 11.78 11.89 -9.08
CA LYS A 703 12.16 12.56 -10.34
C LYS A 703 11.44 13.90 -10.56
N TYR A 704 10.26 14.07 -9.98
CA TYR A 704 9.50 15.32 -9.95
C TYR A 704 8.70 15.38 -8.64
N PRO A 705 8.83 16.44 -7.81
CA PRO A 705 7.93 16.62 -6.67
C PRO A 705 6.53 16.95 -7.22
N LEU A 706 5.73 15.93 -7.49
CA LEU A 706 4.33 16.08 -7.83
C LEU A 706 3.55 16.45 -6.56
N PRO A 707 2.46 17.24 -6.66
CA PRO A 707 1.59 17.52 -5.53
C PRO A 707 1.10 16.19 -4.94
N LYS A 708 1.18 16.05 -3.60
CA LYS A 708 0.66 14.89 -2.86
C LYS A 708 -0.74 14.53 -3.39
N PHE A 709 -0.88 13.36 -4.00
CA PHE A 709 -2.18 12.82 -4.38
C PHE A 709 -2.82 12.17 -3.13
N CYS A 710 -4.02 12.64 -2.79
CA CYS A 710 -5.04 12.07 -1.88
C CYS A 710 -4.52 11.35 -0.62
N SER A 711 -4.63 12.02 0.53
CA SER A 711 -4.30 11.51 1.87
C SER A 711 -5.30 10.49 2.44
N ALA A 712 -6.48 10.32 1.84
CA ALA A 712 -7.48 9.36 2.30
C ALA A 712 -7.44 8.07 1.46
N THR A 713 -7.33 6.92 2.12
CA THR A 713 -7.44 5.59 1.51
C THR A 713 -8.84 5.36 0.93
N HIS A 714 -8.97 4.45 -0.05
CA HIS A 714 -10.27 4.15 -0.66
C HIS A 714 -11.31 3.66 0.36
N GLU A 715 -10.87 2.94 1.39
CA GLU A 715 -11.69 2.44 2.49
C GLU A 715 -12.17 3.56 3.41
N GLU A 716 -11.31 4.54 3.73
CA GLU A 716 -11.68 5.74 4.50
C GLU A 716 -12.67 6.62 3.73
N VAL A 717 -12.44 6.83 2.43
CA VAL A 717 -13.36 7.59 1.58
C VAL A 717 -14.73 6.90 1.52
N LEU A 718 -14.76 5.57 1.41
CA LEU A 718 -15.99 4.79 1.37
C LEU A 718 -16.73 4.86 2.72
N ALA A 719 -16.03 4.65 3.84
CA ALA A 719 -16.58 4.68 5.19
C ALA A 719 -17.15 6.07 5.52
N ASP A 720 -16.35 7.13 5.35
CA ASP A 720 -16.77 8.52 5.59
C ASP A 720 -17.96 8.90 4.71
N THR A 721 -17.94 8.53 3.43
CA THR A 721 -19.05 8.84 2.51
C THR A 721 -20.32 8.09 2.92
N LEU A 722 -20.22 6.83 3.34
CA LEU A 722 -21.37 6.04 3.80
C LEU A 722 -21.96 6.62 5.08
N ASP A 723 -21.13 7.01 6.05
CA ASP A 723 -21.58 7.62 7.31
C ASP A 723 -22.27 8.96 7.06
N ILE A 724 -21.68 9.83 6.23
CA ILE A 724 -22.29 11.10 5.82
C ILE A 724 -23.63 10.87 5.12
N MET A 725 -23.71 9.87 4.24
CA MET A 725 -24.93 9.57 3.48
C MET A 725 -26.02 8.92 4.33
N GLU A 726 -25.66 8.13 5.34
CA GLU A 726 -26.61 7.55 6.28
C GLU A 726 -27.23 8.65 7.16
N GLU A 727 -26.41 9.54 7.72
CA GLU A 727 -26.88 10.68 8.51
C GLU A 727 -27.66 11.70 7.67
N PHE A 728 -27.25 11.93 6.41
CA PHE A 728 -28.03 12.73 5.47
C PHE A 728 -29.41 12.11 5.23
N LYS A 729 -29.50 10.80 5.01
CA LYS A 729 -30.77 10.09 4.78
C LYS A 729 -31.67 10.15 6.01
N LYS A 730 -31.12 10.02 7.21
CA LYS A 730 -31.85 10.18 8.48
C LYS A 730 -32.36 11.62 8.63
N THR A 731 -31.49 12.60 8.42
CA THR A 731 -31.81 14.03 8.54
C THR A 731 -32.88 14.42 7.54
N LEU A 732 -32.75 14.03 6.26
CA LEU A 732 -33.72 14.30 5.21
C LEU A 732 -35.10 13.73 5.54
N LYS A 733 -35.19 12.47 5.94
CA LYS A 733 -36.47 11.82 6.33
C LYS A 733 -37.10 12.50 7.54
N LYS A 734 -36.30 12.87 8.55
CA LYS A 734 -36.77 13.55 9.76
C LYS A 734 -37.34 14.92 9.42
N THR A 735 -36.61 15.73 8.67
CA THR A 735 -37.03 17.07 8.27
C THR A 735 -38.24 17.04 7.33
N ALA A 736 -38.30 16.05 6.44
CA ALA A 736 -39.45 15.86 5.55
C ALA A 736 -40.71 15.48 6.34
N LYS A 737 -40.61 14.57 7.32
CA LYS A 737 -41.72 14.22 8.23
C LYS A 737 -42.21 15.43 9.04
N GLN A 738 -41.29 16.24 9.57
CA GLN A 738 -41.61 17.48 10.31
C GLN A 738 -42.28 18.54 9.44
N SER A 739 -42.01 18.52 8.13
CA SER A 739 -42.51 19.50 7.17
C SER A 739 -43.68 18.98 6.33
N GLY A 740 -44.18 17.77 6.59
CA GLY A 740 -45.26 17.14 5.82
C GLY A 740 -44.91 16.75 4.37
N VAL A 741 -43.62 16.61 4.05
CA VAL A 741 -43.12 16.29 2.70
C VAL A 741 -42.82 14.79 2.57
N SER A 742 -43.16 14.20 1.42
CA SER A 742 -42.87 12.78 1.11
C SER A 742 -41.57 12.65 0.31
N VAL A 743 -40.61 11.90 0.84
CA VAL A 743 -39.29 11.67 0.21
C VAL A 743 -39.34 10.45 -0.73
N LYS A 744 -40.20 10.48 -1.75
CA LYS A 744 -40.24 9.44 -2.81
C LYS A 744 -39.49 9.92 -4.05
N GLY A 745 -38.61 9.08 -4.59
CA GLY A 745 -37.89 9.35 -5.84
C GLY A 745 -36.67 10.28 -5.73
N PHE A 746 -36.16 10.54 -4.53
CA PHE A 746 -34.91 11.29 -4.37
C PHE A 746 -33.71 10.45 -4.82
N ASP A 747 -32.91 11.00 -5.74
CA ASP A 747 -31.73 10.32 -6.28
C ASP A 747 -30.55 10.42 -5.31
N PHE A 748 -30.48 9.48 -4.38
CA PHE A 748 -29.37 9.37 -3.43
C PHE A 748 -28.05 9.00 -4.13
N PHE A 749 -28.10 8.44 -5.34
CA PHE A 749 -26.92 7.98 -6.05
C PHE A 749 -26.14 9.16 -6.65
N LYS A 750 -26.84 10.12 -7.26
CA LYS A 750 -26.24 11.39 -7.73
C LYS A 750 -25.51 12.11 -6.59
N VAL A 751 -26.14 12.21 -5.42
CA VAL A 751 -25.58 12.88 -4.24
C VAL A 751 -24.37 12.13 -3.68
N TYR A 752 -24.42 10.80 -3.64
CA TYR A 752 -23.30 9.97 -3.18
C TYR A 752 -22.01 10.25 -3.97
N SER A 753 -22.10 10.32 -5.30
CA SER A 753 -20.95 10.57 -6.18
C SER A 753 -20.27 11.92 -5.88
N ASP A 754 -21.07 12.97 -5.69
CA ASP A 754 -20.55 14.31 -5.39
C ASP A 754 -19.92 14.37 -4.00
N ILE A 755 -20.49 13.69 -3.00
CA ILE A 755 -19.92 13.62 -1.65
C ILE A 755 -18.64 12.78 -1.64
N ALA A 756 -18.61 11.63 -2.30
CA ALA A 756 -17.40 10.82 -2.45
C ALA A 756 -16.26 11.63 -3.11
N GLY A 757 -16.59 12.46 -4.11
CA GLY A 757 -15.64 13.38 -4.74
C GLY A 757 -15.13 14.45 -3.78
N HIS A 758 -15.94 14.94 -2.84
CA HIS A 758 -15.51 15.88 -1.82
C HIS A 758 -14.65 15.23 -0.74
N VAL A 759 -15.04 14.06 -0.23
CA VAL A 759 -14.28 13.30 0.78
C VAL A 759 -12.91 12.88 0.23
N ARG A 760 -12.86 12.33 -0.98
CA ARG A 760 -11.61 11.93 -1.67
C ARG A 760 -10.60 13.06 -1.85
N ASN A 761 -11.08 14.29 -1.94
CA ASN A 761 -10.26 15.49 -2.13
C ASN A 761 -10.14 16.33 -0.85
N GLU A 762 -10.54 15.80 0.30
CA GLU A 762 -10.57 16.48 1.62
C GLU A 762 -11.35 17.81 1.64
N ARG A 763 -12.32 17.96 0.73
CA ARG A 763 -13.17 19.17 0.60
C ARG A 763 -14.41 19.07 1.50
N TYR A 764 -14.23 18.67 2.76
CA TYR A 764 -15.34 18.49 3.72
C TYR A 764 -16.17 19.78 3.91
N SER A 765 -15.56 20.95 3.75
CA SER A 765 -16.25 22.25 3.79
C SER A 765 -17.28 22.46 2.66
N LYS A 766 -17.22 21.70 1.57
CA LYS A 766 -18.15 21.79 0.42
C LYS A 766 -19.35 20.85 0.53
N ILE A 767 -19.24 19.80 1.35
CA ILE A 767 -20.30 18.80 1.58
C ILE A 767 -21.65 19.43 1.97
N PRO A 768 -21.74 20.35 2.95
CA PRO A 768 -23.04 20.92 3.33
C PRO A 768 -23.74 21.68 2.20
N SER A 769 -22.99 22.44 1.39
CA SER A 769 -23.57 23.15 0.24
C SER A 769 -24.05 22.21 -0.86
N THR A 770 -23.35 21.10 -1.06
CA THR A 770 -23.69 20.07 -2.06
C THR A 770 -24.97 19.32 -1.66
N LEU A 771 -25.06 18.88 -0.40
CA LEU A 771 -26.26 18.23 0.14
C LEU A 771 -27.49 19.15 0.10
N TYR A 772 -27.31 20.43 0.45
CA TYR A 772 -28.40 21.40 0.39
C TYR A 772 -28.88 21.64 -1.04
N SER A 773 -27.95 21.78 -1.99
CA SER A 773 -28.26 22.03 -3.40
C SER A 773 -29.04 20.88 -4.01
N ALA A 774 -28.66 19.63 -3.73
CA ALA A 774 -29.38 18.45 -4.20
C ALA A 774 -30.83 18.38 -3.69
N VAL A 775 -31.05 18.73 -2.41
CA VAL A 775 -32.41 18.75 -1.83
C VAL A 775 -33.23 19.93 -2.36
N LYS A 776 -32.61 21.08 -2.61
CA LYS A 776 -33.24 22.23 -3.27
C LYS A 776 -33.66 21.90 -4.70
N GLU A 777 -32.83 21.18 -5.45
CA GLU A 777 -33.12 20.72 -6.82
C GLU A 777 -34.31 19.76 -6.83
N ALA A 778 -34.38 18.82 -5.89
CA ALA A 778 -35.45 17.83 -5.83
C ALA A 778 -36.78 18.38 -5.27
N TYR A 779 -36.73 19.40 -4.39
CA TYR A 779 -37.92 19.95 -3.72
C TYR A 779 -38.00 21.49 -3.77
N PRO A 780 -37.95 22.11 -4.97
CA PRO A 780 -37.77 23.57 -5.11
C PRO A 780 -38.95 24.40 -4.59
N LYS A 781 -40.15 23.80 -4.46
CA LYS A 781 -41.39 24.50 -4.06
C LYS A 781 -41.70 24.41 -2.56
N ASN A 782 -40.86 23.76 -1.76
CA ASN A 782 -41.13 23.52 -0.33
C ASN A 782 -40.23 24.37 0.57
N GLU A 783 -40.43 25.69 0.60
CA GLU A 783 -39.56 26.64 1.32
C GLU A 783 -39.42 26.35 2.81
N LYS A 784 -40.51 25.97 3.50
CA LYS A 784 -40.49 25.59 4.92
C LYS A 784 -39.65 24.33 5.18
N PHE A 785 -39.68 23.38 4.25
CA PHE A 785 -38.86 22.18 4.31
C PHE A 785 -37.38 22.51 4.05
N LEU A 786 -37.10 23.34 3.03
CA LEU A 786 -35.73 23.76 2.70
C LEU A 786 -35.08 24.60 3.80
N SER A 787 -35.82 25.49 4.47
CA SER A 787 -35.28 26.29 5.58
C SER A 787 -34.97 25.44 6.81
N THR A 788 -35.87 24.51 7.16
CA THR A 788 -35.67 23.55 8.25
C THR A 788 -34.51 22.61 7.96
N PHE A 789 -34.36 22.21 6.69
CA PHE A 789 -33.30 21.31 6.24
C PHE A 789 -31.93 22.00 6.27
N LYS A 790 -31.85 23.28 5.85
CA LYS A 790 -30.63 24.09 5.93
C LYS A 790 -30.07 24.17 7.36
N SER A 791 -30.94 24.38 8.35
CA SER A 791 -30.55 24.40 9.76
C SER A 791 -30.13 23.01 10.29
N SER A 792 -30.74 21.95 9.75
CA SER A 792 -30.47 20.57 10.16
C SER A 792 -29.14 20.03 9.62
N ILE A 793 -28.72 20.44 8.41
CA ILE A 793 -27.41 20.07 7.84
C ILE A 793 -26.24 20.61 8.67
N GLY A 794 -26.33 21.86 9.16
CA GLY A 794 -25.29 22.42 10.03
C GLY A 794 -25.05 21.55 11.28
N LYS A 795 -26.15 21.17 11.95
CA LYS A 795 -26.11 20.30 13.14
C LYS A 795 -25.65 18.87 12.85
N MET A 796 -25.89 18.35 11.64
CA MET A 796 -25.45 17.03 11.19
C MET A 796 -23.92 16.94 11.17
N LEU A 797 -23.26 17.99 10.65
CA LEU A 797 -21.81 18.00 10.47
C LEU A 797 -21.04 18.45 11.73
N ASP A 798 -21.65 19.26 12.60
CA ASP A 798 -21.08 19.57 13.92
C ASP A 798 -20.97 18.31 14.81
N ARG A 799 -21.91 17.36 14.67
CA ARG A 799 -21.86 16.06 15.37
C ARG A 799 -20.77 15.13 14.83
N GLN A 800 -20.50 15.14 13.52
CA GLN A 800 -19.41 14.35 12.95
C GLN A 800 -18.03 14.94 13.26
N LYS A 801 -17.90 16.27 13.38
CA LYS A 801 -16.68 16.87 13.95
C LYS A 801 -16.42 16.41 15.38
N MET A 802 -17.45 16.19 16.22
CA MET A 802 -17.26 15.64 17.57
C MET A 802 -16.87 14.15 17.58
N VAL A 803 -17.32 13.35 16.61
CA VAL A 803 -16.94 11.93 16.48
C VAL A 803 -15.53 11.79 15.88
N ASN A 804 -15.15 12.63 14.92
CA ASN A 804 -13.81 12.64 14.33
C ASN A 804 -12.76 13.33 15.22
N ASN A 805 -13.14 14.32 16.03
CA ASN A 805 -12.24 14.96 17.01
C ASN A 805 -11.95 14.08 18.25
N HIS A 806 -12.66 12.98 18.48
CA HIS A 806 -12.23 11.98 19.47
C HIS A 806 -11.08 11.09 18.98
N ASN A 807 -10.73 11.16 17.70
CA ASN A 807 -9.54 10.52 17.13
C ASN A 807 -8.46 11.54 16.70
N GLN A 808 -8.66 12.84 16.95
CA GLN A 808 -7.65 13.89 16.74
C GLN A 808 -7.90 15.08 17.71
N GLU A 809 -7.14 15.12 18.81
CA GLU A 809 -6.80 16.38 19.50
C GLU A 809 -5.40 16.81 19.04
N GLN A 810 -5.00 18.07 18.90
CA GLN A 810 -5.63 19.39 18.86
C GLN A 810 -4.58 20.30 18.19
N GLY A 811 -4.99 21.25 17.35
CA GLY A 811 -4.11 22.31 16.89
C GLY A 811 -4.69 23.16 15.77
N ILE A 812 -4.94 24.44 16.08
CA ILE A 812 -5.26 25.59 15.20
C ILE A 812 -6.72 26.08 15.27
N ALA A 813 -6.85 27.19 16.02
CA ALA A 813 -7.79 28.31 15.98
C ALA A 813 -9.25 28.09 15.52
N ASN A 814 -10.15 28.25 16.49
CA ASN A 814 -11.58 28.52 16.30
C ASN A 814 -11.81 29.69 15.31
N VAL A 815 -12.41 29.39 14.15
CA VAL A 815 -13.09 30.38 13.32
C VAL A 815 -14.57 30.01 13.24
N ASP A 816 -15.42 30.94 13.69
CA ASP A 816 -16.87 30.82 13.74
C ASP A 816 -17.47 30.61 12.32
N PRO A 817 -18.14 29.47 12.04
CA PRO A 817 -18.74 29.16 10.75
C PRO A 817 -19.92 30.06 10.35
N SER A 818 -20.50 30.81 11.29
CA SER A 818 -21.57 31.78 10.99
C SER A 818 -21.07 32.96 10.14
N PHE A 819 -19.76 33.22 10.15
CA PHE A 819 -19.13 34.33 9.44
C PHE A 819 -18.89 34.05 7.94
N LEU A 820 -18.75 32.78 7.55
CA LEU A 820 -18.43 32.40 6.16
C LEU A 820 -19.66 32.28 5.24
N LEU A 821 -20.86 32.09 5.80
CA LEU A 821 -22.10 31.96 5.01
C LEU A 821 -22.66 33.31 4.51
N ASN A 822 -22.30 34.43 5.14
CA ASN A 822 -22.77 35.76 4.78
C ASN A 822 -21.91 36.48 3.73
N ARG A 823 -20.69 36.00 3.42
CA ARG A 823 -19.76 36.72 2.52
C ARG A 823 -19.82 36.29 1.04
N ILE A 824 -20.55 35.24 0.70
CA ILE A 824 -20.62 34.70 -0.69
C ILE A 824 -21.79 35.31 -1.52
N VAL A 825 -22.61 36.19 -0.93
CA VAL A 825 -23.76 36.80 -1.64
C VAL A 825 -23.47 38.20 -2.22
N VAL A 826 -22.26 38.78 -2.07
CA VAL A 826 -21.99 40.18 -2.49
C VAL A 826 -21.05 40.35 -3.70
N GLU A 827 -20.39 39.32 -4.21
CA GLU A 827 -19.46 39.47 -5.36
C GLU A 827 -19.92 38.79 -6.66
N SER A 828 -21.21 38.91 -7.01
CA SER A 828 -21.68 38.54 -8.36
C SER A 828 -22.63 39.56 -8.97
N VAL A 829 -22.25 40.84 -8.96
CA VAL A 829 -22.82 41.86 -9.85
C VAL A 829 -21.73 42.85 -10.25
N ASN A 830 -21.05 42.61 -11.38
CA ASN A 830 -20.72 43.61 -12.43
C ASN A 830 -19.56 43.17 -13.35
N ASN A 831 -19.92 42.99 -14.63
CA ASN A 831 -19.21 43.34 -15.87
C ASN A 831 -17.73 42.97 -16.10
N GLY A 832 -17.52 42.04 -17.04
CA GLY A 832 -17.00 42.36 -18.39
C GLY A 832 -15.50 42.61 -18.59
N GLY A 833 -14.87 41.81 -19.47
CA GLY A 833 -13.65 42.24 -20.18
C GLY A 833 -12.62 41.13 -20.45
N LEU A 834 -12.51 40.72 -21.71
CA LEU A 834 -11.35 40.02 -22.28
C LEU A 834 -10.06 40.86 -22.13
N LYS A 835 -8.96 40.24 -21.68
CA LYS A 835 -7.58 40.42 -22.18
C LYS A 835 -6.63 39.44 -21.48
N GLY A 836 -5.82 38.72 -22.27
CA GLY A 836 -4.81 37.78 -21.76
C GLY A 836 -3.57 38.48 -21.22
N VAL A 837 -2.83 37.79 -20.34
CA VAL A 837 -1.41 38.04 -20.06
C VAL A 837 -0.71 36.72 -19.72
N ASN A 838 0.47 36.58 -20.34
CA ASN A 838 1.52 35.58 -20.23
C ASN A 838 1.88 35.12 -18.81
N CYS A 839 2.20 33.82 -18.67
CA CYS A 839 3.07 33.32 -17.61
C CYS A 839 4.51 33.23 -18.14
N ALA A 840 5.35 34.15 -17.70
CA ALA A 840 6.81 34.03 -17.75
C ALA A 840 7.37 34.36 -16.36
N GLY A 841 8.39 33.62 -15.95
CA GLY A 841 9.21 33.87 -14.76
C GLY A 841 8.98 32.88 -13.62
N GLN A 842 9.99 32.37 -12.94
CA GLN A 842 11.44 32.31 -13.15
C GLN A 842 11.95 31.36 -12.06
N VAL A 843 12.89 30.50 -12.42
CA VAL A 843 13.63 29.67 -11.47
C VAL A 843 14.54 30.58 -10.63
N ALA A 844 14.48 30.41 -9.31
CA ALA A 844 15.56 30.68 -8.37
C ALA A 844 15.51 29.59 -7.31
#